data_AF-A0AAV9TE93-F1
#
_entry.id   AF-A0AAV9TE93-F1
#
_cell.length_a   1.000
_cell.length_b   1.000
_cell.length_c   1.000
_cell.angle_alpha   90.00
_cell.angle_beta   90.00
_cell.angle_gamma   90.00
#
_symmetry.space_group_name_H-M   'P 1'
#
loop_
_entity.id
_entity.type
_entity.pdbx_description
1 polymer ?
#
loop_
_entity_poly.entity_id
_entity_poly.type
_entity_poly.pdbx_seq_one_letter_code
_entity_poly.pdbx_strand_id
1 'polypeptide(L)'
;MKPTTVPVARWASLAMFLAPSTALAALRPPFIDPEALPDVSVFKGPWERYIKAPANKTHIVPSRIWDAEGNITTSGFEAVEIGTAAVDTFSRGITIGPGAVLTLEFEENIAGRVCFDVSSAGNDPEIYLAYSESSLYAGTQPDTTTEKLERDLPLHFEFGDTAGTVCVGKEFIRGAFKYLTLSMPEYPVLSDDRIVEQAPPEGQAVLGDDDDNDDKNQQVLVNPSGRDPYKKPWVTLQNLWVNCTAFPSQKNGRAYSGYFHSSSSTLNRIWYAGAYTLQLSTIDPREGSALIDYNRDWDHNESPTGSWYSNFTIANGTAVTTDGAKRDRVVWPGDMSIAIPGIAVSTYDMTAVRNALDVLFDHQYPDGSLPYAGPPLGFRGEFSDTYHLHTLLGAYNYVKFSGDVDWLARRWPAYLKALNVSIDKVDHTGLLHVTSGADWLRPGMTGHNLEASALLSAALDKSIRLAGWLDDDRPAARPRGVWSGLRMTLNSGIQQLFCKDTGLYSDNIGRRSCRGPEHTDPQDGNSWALISGATPRSRRAVVSGNLQSRWTKHGAPAVEFPNVISPFVSSFELLAHAAADDHDAAVELILLEWSYLLDGPGFTNSTLAEGFMVDGGVQYPAYWSAARNSHCHGWSSGPTSVLTSEVLGIQLLAPAGAEWTVRPHLSRWLAFARGGFATTKGVFEVKLTRVVASTSSTATHQHKRRRGQVVEITAPEFTNGTFEWGPFSHKVDAEGGRTTTAWIAWGDEDDDAASVEQLDIALGRVEAPNEEEWHRQSFIYRDDTRLIFDDAWAPPPMAERAAGEVDWDALEANYVKPLAEMF
;
A
#
# COMPACT_ATOMS: atom_id res chain seq x y z
N MET A 1 1.84 -14.36 71.34
CA MET A 1 2.68 -15.56 71.04
C MET A 1 1.82 -16.81 71.06
N LYS A 2 1.54 -17.34 69.87
CA LYS A 2 1.62 -18.75 69.42
C LYS A 2 0.54 -19.02 68.37
N PRO A 3 0.89 -19.67 67.26
CA PRO A 3 0.03 -19.88 66.11
C PRO A 3 -0.78 -21.17 66.27
N THR A 4 -1.98 -21.22 65.69
CA THR A 4 -2.76 -22.45 65.50
C THR A 4 -3.09 -22.61 64.03
N THR A 5 -2.45 -23.63 63.45
CA THR A 5 -2.71 -24.27 62.17
C THR A 5 -4.09 -24.92 62.14
N VAL A 6 -4.85 -24.76 61.05
CA VAL A 6 -5.85 -25.74 60.57
C VAL A 6 -5.76 -25.81 59.03
N PRO A 7 -5.88 -27.00 58.42
CA PRO A 7 -5.40 -27.30 57.08
C PRO A 7 -6.45 -27.12 55.97
N VAL A 8 -5.89 -26.99 54.76
CA VAL A 8 -6.48 -27.17 53.43
C VAL A 8 -7.35 -28.43 53.35
N ALA A 9 -8.37 -28.36 52.47
CA ALA A 9 -9.20 -29.44 51.92
C ALA A 9 -10.65 -29.48 52.41
N ARG A 10 -11.49 -28.52 51.95
CA ARG A 10 -12.93 -28.77 51.72
C ARG A 10 -13.70 -27.79 50.82
N TRP A 11 -13.01 -27.02 49.97
CA TRP A 11 -13.67 -26.08 49.05
C TRP A 11 -13.28 -26.24 47.57
N ALA A 12 -12.58 -27.33 47.20
CA ALA A 12 -12.21 -27.60 45.80
C ALA A 12 -13.40 -28.07 44.93
N SER A 13 -14.57 -28.34 45.51
CA SER A 13 -15.73 -28.88 44.78
C SER A 13 -16.87 -27.88 44.58
N LEU A 14 -16.71 -26.62 45.04
CA LEU A 14 -17.71 -25.55 44.84
C LEU A 14 -17.18 -24.36 44.02
N ALA A 15 -15.91 -24.37 43.61
CA ALA A 15 -15.26 -23.29 42.87
C ALA A 15 -15.36 -23.40 41.33
N MET A 16 -15.97 -24.47 40.80
CA MET A 16 -16.08 -24.66 39.34
C MET A 16 -17.34 -24.05 38.70
N PHE A 17 -18.26 -23.48 39.47
CA PHE A 17 -19.51 -22.92 38.93
C PHE A 17 -19.70 -21.40 39.17
N LEU A 18 -18.72 -20.70 39.74
CA LEU A 18 -18.84 -19.28 40.09
C LEU A 18 -17.61 -18.42 39.74
N ALA A 19 -16.78 -18.85 38.78
CA ALA A 19 -15.79 -17.94 38.20
C ALA A 19 -16.46 -17.10 37.10
N PRO A 20 -16.45 -15.76 37.18
CA PRO A 20 -16.94 -14.93 36.10
C PRO A 20 -16.07 -15.13 34.85
N SER A 21 -16.70 -15.12 33.68
CA SER A 21 -16.09 -15.26 32.34
C SER A 21 -14.95 -14.26 32.07
N THR A 22 -14.82 -13.22 32.89
CA THR A 22 -13.76 -12.21 32.84
C THR A 22 -12.37 -12.73 33.26
N ALA A 23 -12.27 -13.85 33.97
CA ALA A 23 -10.97 -14.42 34.35
C ALA A 23 -10.31 -15.27 33.24
N LEU A 24 -11.05 -15.68 32.20
CA LEU A 24 -10.51 -16.47 31.07
C LEU A 24 -9.88 -15.60 29.96
N ALA A 25 -10.27 -14.33 29.84
CA ALA A 25 -9.72 -13.42 28.82
C ALA A 25 -8.22 -13.10 29.05
N ALA A 26 -7.73 -13.19 30.28
CA ALA A 26 -6.31 -13.02 30.61
C ALA A 26 -5.45 -14.28 30.37
N LEU A 27 -6.03 -15.40 29.93
CA LEU A 27 -5.36 -16.71 29.81
C LEU A 27 -5.12 -17.19 28.37
N ARG A 28 -5.63 -16.52 27.34
CA ARG A 28 -5.36 -16.91 25.95
C ARG A 28 -4.22 -16.06 25.38
N PRO A 29 -3.11 -16.67 24.90
CA PRO A 29 -2.08 -15.92 24.18
C PRO A 29 -2.70 -15.25 22.95
N PRO A 30 -2.12 -14.12 22.46
CA PRO A 30 -2.61 -13.48 21.26
C PRO A 30 -2.54 -14.45 20.08
N PHE A 31 -3.56 -14.43 19.21
CA PHE A 31 -3.62 -15.34 18.05
C PHE A 31 -2.51 -15.05 17.03
N ILE A 32 -2.32 -13.76 16.69
CA ILE A 32 -1.11 -13.25 16.04
C ILE A 32 -0.38 -12.34 17.02
N ASP A 33 0.93 -12.47 17.09
CA ASP A 33 1.82 -11.55 17.78
C ASP A 33 2.42 -10.56 16.77
N PRO A 34 2.15 -9.24 16.85
CA PRO A 34 2.78 -8.24 16.00
C PRO A 34 4.32 -8.24 16.04
N GLU A 35 4.93 -8.70 17.13
CA GLU A 35 6.40 -8.81 17.27
C GLU A 35 6.95 -10.13 16.70
N ALA A 36 6.08 -11.08 16.38
CA ALA A 36 6.43 -12.40 15.87
C ALA A 36 5.39 -12.87 14.84
N LEU A 37 5.41 -12.22 13.67
CA LEU A 37 4.53 -12.54 12.55
C LEU A 37 4.67 -14.00 12.12
N PRO A 38 3.60 -14.61 11.59
CA PRO A 38 3.59 -16.03 11.28
C PRO A 38 4.57 -16.39 10.16
N ASP A 39 5.23 -17.54 10.27
CA ASP A 39 6.12 -18.09 9.22
C ASP A 39 5.37 -18.96 8.19
N VAL A 40 4.07 -19.19 8.40
CA VAL A 40 3.15 -19.87 7.47
C VAL A 40 1.87 -19.07 7.32
N SER A 41 1.28 -19.05 6.11
CA SER A 41 0.03 -18.34 5.87
C SER A 41 -1.07 -18.81 6.84
N VAL A 42 -1.79 -17.85 7.42
CA VAL A 42 -2.92 -18.14 8.31
C VAL A 42 -4.05 -18.81 7.53
N PHE A 43 -4.25 -18.38 6.28
CA PHE A 43 -5.25 -18.89 5.35
C PHE A 43 -4.56 -19.59 4.17
N LYS A 44 -4.47 -20.92 4.23
CA LYS A 44 -3.92 -21.72 3.13
C LYS A 44 -4.98 -21.99 2.07
N GLY A 45 -4.61 -21.87 0.81
CA GLY A 45 -5.52 -22.18 -0.27
C GLY A 45 -5.05 -21.76 -1.65
N PRO A 46 -5.88 -21.99 -2.69
CA PRO A 46 -5.49 -21.79 -4.08
C PRO A 46 -5.13 -20.34 -4.43
N TRP A 47 -5.58 -19.36 -3.64
CA TRP A 47 -5.26 -17.95 -3.81
C TRP A 47 -3.79 -17.60 -3.53
N GLU A 48 -3.03 -18.46 -2.85
CA GLU A 48 -1.60 -18.22 -2.59
C GLU A 48 -0.77 -18.10 -3.88
N ARG A 49 -1.29 -18.56 -5.03
CA ARG A 49 -0.69 -18.34 -6.35
C ARG A 49 -0.62 -16.87 -6.78
N TYR A 50 -1.45 -16.01 -6.17
CA TYR A 50 -1.44 -14.58 -6.46
C TYR A 50 -0.45 -13.80 -5.59
N ILE A 51 0.15 -14.43 -4.57
CA ILE A 51 1.16 -13.80 -3.71
C ILE A 51 2.41 -13.52 -4.53
N LYS A 52 2.77 -12.24 -4.64
CA LYS A 52 3.92 -11.75 -5.40
C LYS A 52 5.25 -11.79 -4.63
N ALA A 53 5.18 -11.91 -3.30
CA ALA A 53 6.38 -12.03 -2.48
C ALA A 53 7.25 -13.25 -2.90
N PRO A 54 8.58 -13.09 -2.99
CA PRO A 54 9.48 -14.15 -3.43
C PRO A 54 9.49 -15.31 -2.44
N ALA A 55 9.59 -16.54 -2.95
CA ALA A 55 9.69 -17.74 -2.10
C ALA A 55 11.01 -17.78 -1.31
N ASN A 56 12.11 -17.30 -1.90
CA ASN A 56 13.38 -17.11 -1.23
C ASN A 56 13.85 -15.66 -1.36
N LYS A 57 13.61 -14.86 -0.33
CA LYS A 57 13.98 -13.44 -0.32
C LYS A 57 15.49 -13.19 -0.39
N THR A 58 16.31 -14.18 -0.03
CA THR A 58 17.77 -14.04 -0.02
C THR A 58 18.43 -14.35 -1.37
N HIS A 59 17.66 -14.87 -2.33
CA HIS A 59 18.17 -15.33 -3.61
C HIS A 59 17.11 -15.20 -4.71
N ILE A 60 16.80 -13.95 -5.08
CA ILE A 60 15.87 -13.65 -6.17
C ILE A 60 16.67 -13.54 -7.47
N VAL A 61 16.39 -14.40 -8.44
CA VAL A 61 17.08 -14.41 -9.73
C VAL A 61 16.23 -13.73 -10.82
N PRO A 62 16.85 -13.15 -11.85
CA PRO A 62 16.10 -12.64 -13.00
C PRO A 62 15.32 -13.75 -13.69
N SER A 63 14.16 -13.42 -14.24
CA SER A 63 13.31 -14.36 -14.98
C SER A 63 13.82 -14.52 -16.41
N ARG A 64 14.21 -13.43 -17.08
CA ARG A 64 14.64 -13.45 -18.49
C ARG A 64 15.69 -12.40 -18.83
N ILE A 65 16.38 -12.64 -19.95
CA ILE A 65 17.18 -11.61 -20.63
C ILE A 65 16.21 -10.66 -21.35
N TRP A 66 16.12 -9.43 -20.88
CA TRP A 66 15.25 -8.40 -21.47
C TRP A 66 15.87 -7.79 -22.72
N ASP A 67 17.17 -7.48 -22.65
CA ASP A 67 17.93 -6.89 -23.75
C ASP A 67 19.42 -7.22 -23.64
N ALA A 68 20.11 -7.29 -24.77
CA ALA A 68 21.55 -7.58 -24.83
C ALA A 68 22.19 -6.96 -26.09
N GLU A 69 23.15 -6.08 -25.88
CA GLU A 69 23.86 -5.35 -26.94
C GLU A 69 25.37 -5.32 -26.71
N GLY A 70 26.14 -5.07 -27.77
CA GLY A 70 27.59 -4.89 -27.69
C GLY A 70 28.38 -6.19 -27.49
N ASN A 71 29.52 -6.09 -26.80
CA ASN A 71 30.46 -7.21 -26.62
C ASN A 71 30.02 -8.17 -25.49
N ILE A 72 28.92 -8.87 -25.73
CA ILE A 72 28.34 -9.82 -24.79
C ILE A 72 28.15 -11.19 -25.42
N THR A 73 28.68 -12.22 -24.77
CA THR A 73 28.61 -13.60 -25.27
C THR A 73 28.45 -14.61 -24.15
N THR A 74 28.05 -15.82 -24.47
CA THR A 74 28.15 -16.95 -23.53
C THR A 74 29.58 -17.52 -23.51
N SER A 75 29.93 -18.41 -22.58
CA SER A 75 31.27 -19.05 -22.52
C SER A 75 31.61 -19.86 -23.78
N GLY A 76 30.62 -20.20 -24.61
CA GLY A 76 30.80 -20.78 -25.94
C GLY A 76 31.02 -19.77 -27.07
N PHE A 77 31.15 -18.47 -26.75
CA PHE A 77 31.23 -17.34 -27.69
C PHE A 77 29.99 -17.15 -28.57
N GLU A 78 28.84 -17.68 -28.15
CA GLU A 78 27.55 -17.44 -28.81
C GLU A 78 26.96 -16.12 -28.33
N ALA A 79 26.22 -15.43 -29.20
CA ALA A 79 25.45 -14.25 -28.81
C ALA A 79 24.42 -14.61 -27.73
N VAL A 80 24.19 -13.69 -26.80
CA VAL A 80 23.13 -13.83 -25.79
C VAL A 80 21.77 -13.63 -26.47
N GLU A 81 20.87 -14.60 -26.31
CA GLU A 81 19.55 -14.59 -26.93
C GLU A 81 18.53 -13.86 -26.06
N ILE A 82 17.94 -12.79 -26.60
CA ILE A 82 16.91 -11.98 -25.95
C ILE A 82 15.62 -12.79 -25.75
N GLY A 83 14.97 -12.61 -24.60
CA GLY A 83 13.73 -13.28 -24.24
C GLY A 83 13.91 -14.69 -23.65
N THR A 84 15.13 -15.22 -23.63
CA THR A 84 15.44 -16.51 -22.98
C THR A 84 15.39 -16.41 -21.46
N ALA A 85 15.09 -17.54 -20.80
CA ALA A 85 15.15 -17.62 -19.35
C ALA A 85 16.58 -17.30 -18.86
N ALA A 86 16.70 -16.37 -17.92
CA ALA A 86 18.01 -15.87 -17.52
C ALA A 86 18.87 -16.99 -16.93
N VAL A 87 18.27 -17.88 -16.12
CA VAL A 87 18.95 -19.02 -15.50
C VAL A 87 19.61 -19.95 -16.53
N ASP A 88 18.97 -20.20 -17.66
CA ASP A 88 19.50 -21.08 -18.70
C ASP A 88 20.72 -20.43 -19.38
N THR A 89 20.64 -19.13 -19.64
CA THR A 89 21.75 -18.38 -20.23
C THR A 89 22.92 -18.21 -19.27
N PHE A 90 22.65 -17.91 -17.99
CA PHE A 90 23.66 -17.85 -16.93
C PHE A 90 24.35 -19.19 -16.68
N SER A 91 23.65 -20.32 -16.83
CA SER A 91 24.25 -21.66 -16.72
C SER A 91 25.35 -21.93 -17.76
N ARG A 92 25.33 -21.20 -18.89
CA ARG A 92 26.36 -21.22 -19.93
C ARG A 92 27.48 -20.20 -19.68
N GLY A 93 27.42 -19.42 -18.61
CA GLY A 93 28.33 -18.32 -18.28
C GLY A 93 28.19 -17.13 -19.25
N ILE A 94 27.84 -15.95 -18.76
CA ILE A 94 27.73 -14.72 -19.57
C ILE A 94 29.01 -13.91 -19.42
N THR A 95 29.73 -13.70 -20.52
CA THR A 95 30.92 -12.85 -20.59
C THR A 95 30.55 -11.47 -21.08
N ILE A 96 30.84 -10.46 -20.25
CA ILE A 96 30.61 -9.04 -20.49
C ILE A 96 31.98 -8.39 -20.76
N GLY A 97 32.15 -7.80 -21.94
CA GLY A 97 33.34 -7.04 -22.32
C GLY A 97 33.03 -5.58 -22.69
N PRO A 98 34.01 -4.82 -23.22
CA PRO A 98 33.84 -3.38 -23.42
C PRO A 98 32.72 -3.04 -24.40
N GLY A 99 31.88 -2.07 -24.04
CA GLY A 99 30.70 -1.66 -24.81
C GLY A 99 29.49 -2.59 -24.67
N ALA A 100 29.57 -3.63 -23.83
CA ALA A 100 28.43 -4.51 -23.59
C ALA A 100 27.36 -3.84 -22.73
N VAL A 101 26.09 -4.12 -23.06
CA VAL A 101 24.91 -3.77 -22.26
C VAL A 101 24.05 -5.02 -22.11
N LEU A 102 23.71 -5.38 -20.88
CA LEU A 102 22.84 -6.50 -20.55
C LEU A 102 21.71 -6.01 -19.64
N THR A 103 20.48 -6.10 -20.11
CA THR A 103 19.30 -5.80 -19.30
C THR A 103 18.60 -7.09 -18.91
N LEU A 104 18.35 -7.24 -17.62
CA LEU A 104 17.69 -8.38 -17.00
C LEU A 104 16.33 -7.94 -16.47
N GLU A 105 15.30 -8.76 -16.65
CA GLU A 105 13.99 -8.56 -16.03
C GLU A 105 13.76 -9.58 -14.92
N PHE A 106 13.19 -9.11 -13.81
CA PHE A 106 12.64 -9.95 -12.75
C PHE A 106 11.14 -10.15 -12.96
N GLU A 107 10.61 -11.30 -12.54
CA GLU A 107 9.19 -11.63 -12.70
C GLU A 107 8.28 -10.59 -12.02
N GLU A 108 8.65 -10.20 -10.81
CA GLU A 108 7.96 -9.20 -10.00
C GLU A 108 8.88 -8.00 -9.77
N ASN A 109 8.31 -6.84 -9.43
CA ASN A 109 9.09 -5.73 -8.88
C ASN A 109 9.72 -6.16 -7.55
N ILE A 110 10.97 -5.81 -7.30
CA ILE A 110 11.74 -6.28 -6.14
C ILE A 110 12.58 -5.14 -5.58
N ALA A 111 13.15 -5.32 -4.39
CA ALA A 111 14.09 -4.37 -3.80
C ALA A 111 15.22 -5.14 -3.11
N GLY A 112 16.41 -4.56 -3.02
CA GLY A 112 17.52 -5.18 -2.30
C GLY A 112 18.90 -4.96 -2.92
N ARG A 113 19.82 -5.86 -2.57
CA ARG A 113 21.24 -5.79 -2.96
C ARG A 113 21.57 -6.84 -4.01
N VAL A 114 22.26 -6.42 -5.06
CA VAL A 114 22.73 -7.30 -6.12
C VAL A 114 23.96 -8.08 -5.68
N CYS A 115 23.99 -9.36 -6.02
CA CYS A 115 25.10 -10.29 -5.85
C CYS A 115 25.35 -11.03 -7.16
N PHE A 116 26.62 -11.34 -7.39
CA PHE A 116 27.14 -11.99 -8.58
C PHE A 116 27.85 -13.27 -8.20
N ASP A 117 27.74 -14.30 -9.05
CA ASP A 117 28.65 -15.44 -9.04
C ASP A 117 29.65 -15.29 -10.20
N VAL A 118 30.87 -14.89 -9.86
CA VAL A 118 31.93 -14.58 -10.82
C VAL A 118 32.76 -15.83 -11.07
N SER A 119 32.71 -16.35 -12.30
CA SER A 119 33.55 -17.50 -12.67
C SER A 119 34.99 -17.12 -12.94
N SER A 120 35.18 -16.00 -13.63
CA SER A 120 36.49 -15.44 -13.93
C SER A 120 36.32 -13.98 -14.35
N ALA A 121 37.33 -13.19 -14.04
CA ALA A 121 37.48 -11.80 -14.44
C ALA A 121 38.91 -11.63 -14.97
N GLY A 122 39.13 -10.61 -15.79
CA GLY A 122 40.47 -10.27 -16.22
C GLY A 122 40.61 -8.81 -16.64
N ASN A 123 41.81 -8.29 -16.40
CA ASN A 123 42.21 -6.91 -16.73
C ASN A 123 41.33 -5.86 -16.03
N ASP A 124 41.03 -6.08 -14.74
CA ASP A 124 40.28 -5.19 -13.85
C ASP A 124 38.93 -4.71 -14.44
N PRO A 125 37.95 -5.62 -14.59
CA PRO A 125 36.67 -5.24 -15.16
C PRO A 125 35.82 -4.38 -14.23
N GLU A 126 35.26 -3.34 -14.81
CA GLU A 126 34.23 -2.49 -14.22
C GLU A 126 32.90 -2.69 -14.92
N ILE A 127 31.83 -2.65 -14.14
CA ILE A 127 30.49 -2.49 -14.69
C ILE A 127 29.76 -1.36 -13.98
N TYR A 128 28.76 -0.84 -14.67
CA TYR A 128 27.81 0.13 -14.17
C TYR A 128 26.46 -0.55 -14.05
N LEU A 129 25.82 -0.38 -12.88
CA LEU A 129 24.52 -0.94 -12.57
C LEU A 129 23.46 0.17 -12.64
N ALA A 130 22.44 -0.07 -13.45
CA ALA A 130 21.27 0.80 -13.56
C ALA A 130 19.99 0.02 -13.27
N TYR A 131 19.07 0.65 -12.55
CA TYR A 131 17.87 0.03 -12.00
C TYR A 131 16.63 0.77 -12.47
N SER A 132 15.61 0.05 -12.95
CA SER A 132 14.34 0.66 -13.35
C SER A 132 13.14 -0.18 -12.94
N GLU A 133 12.04 0.48 -12.56
CA GLU A 133 10.76 -0.20 -12.35
C GLU A 133 9.99 -0.40 -13.67
N SER A 134 10.23 0.45 -14.68
CA SER A 134 9.47 0.48 -15.93
C SER A 134 10.30 -0.02 -17.10
N SER A 135 9.67 -0.82 -17.96
CA SER A 135 10.28 -1.23 -19.23
C SER A 135 10.58 -0.06 -20.17
N LEU A 136 9.90 1.07 -19.99
CA LEU A 136 10.07 2.26 -20.83
C LEU A 136 11.36 3.03 -20.49
N TYR A 137 11.91 2.80 -19.31
CA TYR A 137 13.09 3.51 -18.80
C TYR A 137 14.27 2.58 -18.50
N ALA A 138 14.10 1.27 -18.69
CA ALA A 138 15.16 0.29 -18.59
C ALA A 138 16.29 0.59 -19.60
N GLY A 139 17.51 0.74 -19.08
CA GLY A 139 18.68 1.09 -19.88
C GLY A 139 19.89 1.36 -18.99
N THR A 140 20.92 1.98 -19.53
CA THR A 140 22.20 2.25 -18.83
C THR A 140 22.13 3.38 -17.81
N GLN A 141 21.02 4.11 -17.76
CA GLN A 141 20.73 5.11 -16.75
C GLN A 141 19.64 4.57 -15.81
N PRO A 142 19.81 4.66 -14.48
CA PRO A 142 18.80 4.25 -13.50
C PRO A 142 17.63 5.23 -13.41
N ASP A 143 16.46 4.76 -12.95
CA ASP A 143 15.37 5.63 -12.50
C ASP A 143 15.88 6.68 -11.50
N THR A 144 15.21 7.84 -11.41
CA THR A 144 15.64 8.88 -10.47
C THR A 144 15.00 8.68 -9.10
N THR A 145 15.81 8.75 -8.06
CA THR A 145 15.39 8.82 -6.65
C THR A 145 15.49 10.23 -6.11
N THR A 146 16.26 11.08 -6.78
CA THR A 146 16.49 12.49 -6.43
C THR A 146 15.59 13.43 -7.24
N GLU A 147 15.72 14.74 -7.01
CA GLU A 147 14.92 15.78 -7.68
C GLU A 147 15.76 16.70 -8.58
N LYS A 148 17.09 16.55 -8.57
CA LYS A 148 18.02 17.45 -9.27
C LYS A 148 18.38 16.98 -10.69
N LEU A 149 18.33 15.67 -10.96
CA LEU A 149 18.61 15.09 -12.27
C LEU A 149 17.43 14.26 -12.79
N GLU A 150 17.38 14.10 -14.11
CA GLU A 150 16.33 13.32 -14.78
C GLU A 150 16.41 11.84 -14.42
N ARG A 151 17.65 11.35 -14.28
CA ARG A 151 18.05 9.98 -13.97
C ARG A 151 19.13 10.04 -12.89
N ASP A 152 19.17 9.04 -12.01
CA ASP A 152 20.28 8.93 -11.05
C ASP A 152 21.59 8.58 -11.79
N LEU A 153 22.72 8.73 -11.11
CA LEU A 153 24.00 8.18 -11.58
C LEU A 153 23.98 6.64 -11.48
N PRO A 154 24.46 5.91 -12.49
CA PRO A 154 24.62 4.48 -12.38
C PRO A 154 25.68 4.14 -11.32
N LEU A 155 25.49 3.01 -10.64
CA LEU A 155 26.42 2.54 -9.61
C LEU A 155 27.61 1.88 -10.28
N HIS A 156 28.80 2.46 -10.11
CA HIS A 156 30.05 1.86 -10.52
C HIS A 156 30.40 0.69 -9.59
N PHE A 157 30.82 -0.43 -10.16
CA PHE A 157 31.13 -1.65 -9.44
C PHE A 157 32.34 -2.35 -10.05
N GLU A 158 33.33 -2.64 -9.20
CA GLU A 158 34.54 -3.36 -9.57
C GLU A 158 34.52 -4.78 -9.03
N PHE A 159 34.95 -5.75 -9.85
CA PHE A 159 35.09 -7.14 -9.43
C PHE A 159 36.49 -7.47 -8.89
N GLY A 160 37.48 -6.63 -9.23
CA GLY A 160 38.90 -6.99 -9.17
C GLY A 160 39.22 -8.24 -10.01
N ASP A 161 40.30 -8.95 -9.66
CA ASP A 161 40.65 -10.26 -10.23
C ASP A 161 39.98 -11.45 -9.48
N THR A 162 38.84 -11.20 -8.82
CA THR A 162 38.24 -12.15 -7.87
C THR A 162 37.28 -13.12 -8.55
N ALA A 163 37.41 -14.42 -8.28
CA ALA A 163 36.40 -15.43 -8.59
C ALA A 163 35.57 -15.78 -7.33
N GLY A 164 34.30 -16.13 -7.52
CA GLY A 164 33.35 -16.48 -6.47
C GLY A 164 32.24 -15.45 -6.28
N THR A 165 31.60 -15.48 -5.11
CA THR A 165 30.47 -14.60 -4.81
C THR A 165 30.93 -13.21 -4.39
N VAL A 166 30.46 -12.18 -5.10
CA VAL A 166 30.68 -10.77 -4.77
C VAL A 166 29.34 -10.04 -4.77
N CYS A 167 29.11 -9.14 -3.82
CA CYS A 167 27.86 -8.37 -3.73
C CYS A 167 28.18 -6.88 -3.61
N VAL A 168 27.24 -6.03 -4.03
CA VAL A 168 27.31 -4.60 -3.76
C VAL A 168 27.32 -4.33 -2.24
N GLY A 169 27.93 -3.21 -1.85
CA GLY A 169 27.99 -2.71 -0.47
C GLY A 169 26.61 -2.60 0.20
N LYS A 170 26.58 -2.45 1.53
CA LYS A 170 25.31 -2.47 2.28
C LYS A 170 24.50 -1.18 2.08
N GLU A 171 25.17 -0.09 1.77
CA GLU A 171 24.65 1.25 1.51
C GLU A 171 24.03 1.37 0.09
N PHE A 172 24.38 0.46 -0.83
CA PHE A 172 23.83 0.39 -2.20
C PHE A 172 22.62 -0.53 -2.31
N ILE A 173 21.77 -0.51 -1.29
CA ILE A 173 20.44 -1.12 -1.38
C ILE A 173 19.63 -0.27 -2.33
N ARG A 174 19.31 -0.82 -3.50
CA ARG A 174 18.33 -0.17 -4.35
C ARG A 174 16.94 -0.49 -3.81
N GLY A 175 16.11 0.56 -3.78
CA GLY A 175 14.67 0.45 -3.59
C GLY A 175 13.98 -0.39 -4.67
N ALA A 176 12.69 -0.20 -4.92
CA ALA A 176 12.00 -0.98 -5.95
C ALA A 176 12.63 -0.84 -7.35
N PHE A 177 12.82 -1.98 -8.03
CA PHE A 177 13.16 -2.12 -9.43
C PHE A 177 12.70 -3.49 -9.97
N LYS A 178 12.39 -3.54 -11.27
CA LYS A 178 12.04 -4.77 -11.99
C LYS A 178 13.07 -5.10 -13.08
N TYR A 179 13.83 -4.11 -13.52
CA TYR A 179 14.86 -4.22 -14.54
C TYR A 179 16.20 -3.83 -13.95
N LEU A 180 17.22 -4.63 -14.24
CA LEU A 180 18.62 -4.37 -13.88
C LEU A 180 19.47 -4.42 -15.14
N THR A 181 20.14 -3.30 -15.43
CA THR A 181 21.07 -3.19 -16.55
C THR A 181 22.50 -3.20 -16.04
N LEU A 182 23.33 -4.07 -16.62
CA LEU A 182 24.77 -4.09 -16.45
C LEU A 182 25.39 -3.52 -17.73
N SER A 183 26.27 -2.54 -17.61
CA SER A 183 27.02 -2.04 -18.77
C SER A 183 28.50 -1.91 -18.47
N MET A 184 29.34 -2.21 -19.47
CA MET A 184 30.77 -1.97 -19.41
C MET A 184 31.12 -0.87 -20.41
N PRO A 185 31.85 0.19 -20.01
CA PRO A 185 32.27 1.24 -20.94
C PRO A 185 33.06 0.69 -22.12
N GLU A 186 33.03 1.41 -23.24
CA GLU A 186 34.04 1.21 -24.27
C GLU A 186 35.34 1.87 -23.84
N TYR A 187 36.44 1.12 -23.94
CA TYR A 187 37.78 1.65 -23.73
C TYR A 187 38.51 1.69 -25.08
N PRO A 188 39.02 2.84 -25.52
CA PRO A 188 39.84 2.92 -26.72
C PRO A 188 41.14 2.17 -26.45
N VAL A 189 41.34 1.04 -27.13
CA VAL A 189 42.64 0.36 -27.08
C VAL A 189 43.64 1.23 -27.82
N LEU A 190 44.68 1.70 -27.12
CA LEU A 190 45.75 2.45 -27.76
C LEU A 190 46.46 1.53 -28.77
N SER A 191 46.58 1.97 -30.02
CA SER A 191 47.69 1.51 -30.86
C SER A 191 48.98 2.12 -30.29
N ASP A 192 50.12 1.45 -30.47
CA ASP A 192 51.43 1.75 -29.85
C ASP A 192 51.92 3.21 -29.91
N ASP A 193 51.24 4.12 -30.60
CA ASP A 193 51.58 5.53 -30.72
C ASP A 193 50.39 6.47 -30.42
N ARG A 194 50.48 7.11 -29.24
CA ARG A 194 49.86 8.39 -28.78
C ARG A 194 48.54 8.34 -27.98
N ILE A 195 48.57 9.15 -26.92
CA ILE A 195 47.59 9.36 -25.86
C ILE A 195 46.36 10.13 -26.36
N VAL A 196 45.17 9.62 -26.04
CA VAL A 196 43.94 10.41 -25.91
C VAL A 196 43.48 10.28 -24.45
N GLU A 197 43.31 11.39 -23.75
CA GLU A 197 42.58 11.42 -22.48
C GLU A 197 41.10 11.20 -22.78
N GLN A 198 40.56 10.04 -22.40
CA GLN A 198 39.13 9.90 -22.17
C GLN A 198 38.92 9.89 -20.66
N ALA A 199 38.18 10.88 -20.17
CA ALA A 199 37.68 10.83 -18.81
C ALA A 199 36.76 9.60 -18.69
N PRO A 200 36.81 8.87 -17.56
CA PRO A 200 35.82 7.82 -17.31
C PRO A 200 34.41 8.43 -17.42
N PRO A 201 33.41 7.68 -17.92
CA PRO A 201 32.04 8.15 -17.87
C PRO A 201 31.67 8.46 -16.41
N GLU A 202 31.09 9.64 -16.16
CA GLU A 202 30.68 10.08 -14.83
C GLU A 202 29.67 9.07 -14.24
N GLY A 203 30.09 8.30 -13.25
CA GLY A 203 29.22 7.42 -12.47
C GLY A 203 29.51 7.55 -10.98
N GLN A 204 28.59 7.03 -10.17
CA GLN A 204 28.70 7.11 -8.72
C GLN A 204 29.71 6.07 -8.23
N ALA A 205 30.81 6.55 -7.65
CA ALA A 205 31.80 5.71 -6.98
C ALA A 205 31.25 5.15 -5.65
N VAL A 206 31.74 3.97 -5.27
CA VAL A 206 31.37 3.33 -4.01
C VAL A 206 31.99 4.11 -2.83
N LEU A 207 31.16 4.62 -1.91
CA LEU A 207 31.65 5.16 -0.63
C LEU A 207 32.21 4.02 0.23
N GLY A 208 33.49 4.09 0.60
CA GLY A 208 34.11 3.18 1.56
C GLY A 208 35.32 2.38 1.07
N ASP A 209 35.87 2.68 -0.12
CA ASP A 209 37.27 2.32 -0.38
C ASP A 209 38.17 3.23 0.46
N ASP A 210 38.44 2.78 1.68
CA ASP A 210 39.52 3.29 2.52
C ASP A 210 40.87 2.96 1.85
N ASP A 211 41.24 3.73 0.83
CA ASP A 211 42.61 3.75 0.33
C ASP A 211 43.39 4.79 1.16
N ASP A 212 43.77 4.36 2.37
CA ASP A 212 44.78 5.01 3.22
C ASP A 212 46.14 5.00 2.46
N ASN A 213 46.34 5.93 1.53
CA ASN A 213 47.67 6.25 1.02
C ASN A 213 47.84 7.76 0.85
N ASP A 214 48.13 8.38 1.99
CA ASP A 214 48.62 9.74 2.12
C ASP A 214 50.06 9.82 1.57
N ASP A 215 50.23 10.07 0.27
CA ASP A 215 51.54 10.42 -0.30
C ASP A 215 51.44 11.62 -1.27
N LYS A 216 51.17 12.78 -0.69
CA LYS A 216 51.34 14.08 -1.34
C LYS A 216 52.84 14.39 -1.49
N ASN A 217 53.46 13.94 -2.59
CA ASN A 217 54.45 14.70 -3.38
C ASN A 217 55.15 13.82 -4.43
N GLN A 218 54.59 13.75 -5.64
CA GLN A 218 55.36 13.77 -6.91
C GLN A 218 54.41 13.89 -8.10
N GLN A 219 54.59 14.94 -8.91
CA GLN A 219 53.96 15.07 -10.23
C GLN A 219 54.58 14.03 -11.18
N VAL A 220 54.08 12.80 -11.12
CA VAL A 220 54.12 11.85 -12.23
C VAL A 220 52.68 11.75 -12.73
N LEU A 221 52.48 11.91 -14.03
CA LEU A 221 51.19 11.74 -14.70
C LEU A 221 50.81 10.26 -14.61
N VAL A 222 50.07 9.89 -13.56
CA VAL A 222 49.51 8.57 -13.35
C VAL A 222 48.15 8.52 -14.06
N ASN A 223 47.93 7.48 -14.85
CA ASN A 223 46.62 7.15 -15.43
C ASN A 223 45.60 7.03 -14.28
N PRO A 224 44.52 7.81 -14.22
CA PRO A 224 43.65 7.88 -13.03
C PRO A 224 43.03 6.55 -12.60
N SER A 225 43.00 5.53 -13.47
CA SER A 225 42.50 4.18 -13.17
C SER A 225 43.58 3.15 -12.81
N GLY A 226 44.88 3.49 -12.87
CA GLY A 226 45.98 2.53 -12.72
C GLY A 226 46.04 1.44 -13.81
N ARG A 227 45.12 1.41 -14.78
CA ARG A 227 44.98 0.32 -15.76
C ARG A 227 45.98 0.36 -16.90
N ASP A 228 46.29 -0.84 -17.39
CA ASP A 228 47.03 -1.07 -18.62
C ASP A 228 46.14 -0.72 -19.84
N PRO A 229 46.41 0.38 -20.57
CA PRO A 229 45.57 0.85 -21.68
C PRO A 229 45.62 -0.06 -22.91
N TYR A 230 46.43 -1.13 -22.88
CA TYR A 230 46.55 -2.13 -23.94
C TYR A 230 45.71 -3.39 -23.68
N LYS A 231 45.06 -3.52 -22.52
CA LYS A 231 44.29 -4.72 -22.14
C LYS A 231 42.79 -4.44 -22.08
N LYS A 232 42.01 -5.33 -22.68
CA LYS A 232 40.53 -5.24 -22.69
C LYS A 232 39.95 -5.90 -21.43
N PRO A 233 39.22 -5.19 -20.56
CA PRO A 233 38.56 -5.79 -19.41
C PRO A 233 37.46 -6.76 -19.84
N TRP A 234 37.20 -7.77 -19.03
CA TRP A 234 36.07 -8.67 -19.21
C TRP A 234 35.73 -9.39 -17.89
N VAL A 235 34.46 -9.76 -17.73
CA VAL A 235 33.99 -10.57 -16.60
C VAL A 235 33.02 -11.64 -17.09
N THR A 236 33.14 -12.86 -16.58
CA THR A 236 32.22 -13.97 -16.87
C THR A 236 31.41 -14.32 -15.63
N LEU A 237 30.10 -14.14 -15.70
CA LEU A 237 29.14 -14.38 -14.64
C LEU A 237 28.45 -15.73 -14.84
N GLN A 238 28.42 -16.58 -13.80
CA GLN A 238 27.65 -17.82 -13.78
C GLN A 238 26.25 -17.65 -13.22
N ASN A 239 26.02 -16.60 -12.42
CA ASN A 239 24.72 -16.29 -11.86
C ASN A 239 24.67 -14.83 -11.38
N LEU A 240 23.45 -14.33 -11.19
CA LEU A 240 23.15 -13.05 -10.57
C LEU A 240 21.86 -13.20 -9.74
N TRP A 241 21.87 -12.66 -8.53
CA TRP A 241 20.67 -12.61 -7.68
C TRP A 241 20.59 -11.34 -6.85
N VAL A 242 19.41 -11.10 -6.30
CA VAL A 242 19.13 -10.02 -5.37
C VAL A 242 18.81 -10.61 -4.00
N ASN A 243 19.46 -10.04 -2.97
CA ASN A 243 19.10 -10.28 -1.58
C ASN A 243 18.16 -9.15 -1.11
N CYS A 244 16.89 -9.49 -0.90
CA CYS A 244 15.85 -8.56 -0.52
C CYS A 244 15.88 -8.26 0.97
N THR A 245 15.96 -6.97 1.30
CA THR A 245 15.99 -6.44 2.67
C THR A 245 14.65 -5.88 3.14
N ALA A 246 13.69 -5.71 2.23
CA ALA A 246 12.33 -5.27 2.55
C ALA A 246 11.60 -6.29 3.44
N PHE A 247 10.52 -5.82 4.07
CA PHE A 247 9.68 -6.52 5.03
C PHE A 247 10.50 -7.32 6.07
N PRO A 248 11.43 -6.67 6.80
CA PRO A 248 12.37 -7.35 7.70
C PRO A 248 11.68 -8.13 8.84
N SER A 249 10.45 -7.73 9.22
CA SER A 249 9.62 -8.43 10.21
C SER A 249 9.20 -9.83 9.78
N GLN A 250 9.22 -10.15 8.48
CA GLN A 250 8.76 -11.43 7.95
C GLN A 250 9.92 -12.22 7.32
N LYS A 251 10.22 -13.39 7.89
CA LYS A 251 11.22 -14.31 7.31
C LYS A 251 10.68 -14.94 6.03
N ASN A 252 9.45 -15.44 6.09
CA ASN A 252 8.72 -15.92 4.94
C ASN A 252 7.74 -14.84 4.47
N GLY A 253 8.14 -14.04 3.46
CA GLY A 253 7.29 -12.98 2.91
C GLY A 253 5.98 -13.49 2.31
N ARG A 254 5.80 -14.80 2.09
CA ARG A 254 4.57 -15.40 1.58
C ARG A 254 3.57 -15.78 2.66
N ALA A 255 3.94 -15.70 3.95
CA ALA A 255 3.11 -16.10 5.07
C ALA A 255 2.11 -15.01 5.48
N TYR A 256 1.14 -14.72 4.61
CA TYR A 256 0.16 -13.67 4.86
C TYR A 256 -0.80 -14.06 6.01
N SER A 257 -1.21 -13.04 6.77
CA SER A 257 -2.20 -13.15 7.84
C SER A 257 -3.63 -12.87 7.38
N GLY A 258 -3.81 -12.50 6.11
CA GLY A 258 -5.12 -12.35 5.47
C GLY A 258 -5.07 -12.67 3.98
N TYR A 259 -6.24 -12.72 3.36
CA TYR A 259 -6.39 -13.11 1.96
C TYR A 259 -7.70 -12.61 1.35
N PHE A 260 -7.72 -12.55 0.03
CA PHE A 260 -8.92 -12.32 -0.76
C PHE A 260 -8.95 -13.25 -1.99
N HIS A 261 -10.16 -13.70 -2.36
CA HIS A 261 -10.40 -14.50 -3.56
C HIS A 261 -11.83 -14.33 -4.06
N SER A 262 -11.99 -14.05 -5.34
CA SER A 262 -13.28 -13.80 -5.99
C SER A 262 -13.36 -14.45 -7.37
N SER A 263 -14.54 -14.35 -7.99
CA SER A 263 -14.75 -14.78 -9.38
C SER A 263 -14.01 -13.93 -10.42
N SER A 264 -13.45 -12.77 -10.02
CA SER A 264 -12.63 -11.91 -10.89
C SER A 264 -11.14 -12.16 -10.63
N SER A 265 -10.45 -12.76 -11.61
CA SER A 265 -8.99 -12.93 -11.54
C SER A 265 -8.26 -11.59 -11.46
N THR A 266 -8.80 -10.54 -12.08
CA THR A 266 -8.27 -9.18 -12.03
C THR A 266 -8.33 -8.60 -10.62
N LEU A 267 -9.49 -8.67 -9.94
CA LEU A 267 -9.58 -8.20 -8.54
C LEU A 267 -8.68 -9.00 -7.61
N ASN A 268 -8.54 -10.31 -7.84
CA ASN A 268 -7.62 -11.14 -7.08
C ASN A 268 -6.20 -10.58 -7.24
N ARG A 269 -5.71 -10.44 -8.48
CA ARG A 269 -4.36 -9.89 -8.75
C ARG A 269 -4.14 -8.50 -8.13
N ILE A 270 -5.12 -7.60 -8.23
CA ILE A 270 -5.05 -6.25 -7.67
C ILE A 270 -4.89 -6.27 -6.14
N TRP A 271 -5.65 -7.12 -5.45
CA TRP A 271 -5.54 -7.25 -3.99
C TRP A 271 -4.13 -7.66 -3.55
N TYR A 272 -3.52 -8.65 -4.23
CA TYR A 272 -2.18 -9.11 -3.89
C TYR A 272 -1.08 -8.14 -4.36
N ALA A 273 -1.28 -7.40 -5.45
CA ALA A 273 -0.38 -6.33 -5.85
C ALA A 273 -0.35 -5.20 -4.82
N GLY A 274 -1.50 -4.82 -4.26
CA GLY A 274 -1.57 -3.86 -3.17
C GLY A 274 -0.90 -4.37 -1.89
N ALA A 275 -1.16 -5.62 -1.49
CA ALA A 275 -0.48 -6.24 -0.35
C ALA A 275 1.05 -6.30 -0.54
N TYR A 276 1.53 -6.64 -1.74
CA TYR A 276 2.96 -6.71 -2.03
C TYR A 276 3.62 -5.34 -2.11
N THR A 277 2.90 -4.33 -2.63
CA THR A 277 3.35 -2.92 -2.60
C THR A 277 3.63 -2.50 -1.15
N LEU A 278 2.73 -2.81 -0.23
CA LEU A 278 2.88 -2.49 1.20
C LEU A 278 4.04 -3.25 1.86
N GLN A 279 4.27 -4.51 1.47
CA GLN A 279 5.45 -5.27 1.93
C GLN A 279 6.75 -4.61 1.46
N LEU A 280 6.87 -4.30 0.17
CA LEU A 280 8.08 -3.69 -0.37
C LEU A 280 8.34 -2.29 0.21
N SER A 281 7.29 -1.54 0.54
CA SER A 281 7.37 -0.27 1.28
C SER A 281 7.59 -0.43 2.79
N THR A 282 7.87 -1.63 3.29
CA THR A 282 8.28 -1.84 4.68
C THR A 282 9.77 -2.15 4.70
N ILE A 283 10.57 -1.37 5.41
CA ILE A 283 12.04 -1.43 5.32
C ILE A 283 12.69 -1.52 6.71
N ASP A 284 13.97 -1.91 6.76
CA ASP A 284 14.80 -1.64 7.94
C ASP A 284 14.93 -0.11 8.09
N PRO A 285 14.67 0.48 9.27
CA PRO A 285 14.70 1.93 9.45
C PRO A 285 16.02 2.61 9.13
N ARG A 286 17.13 1.85 9.04
CA ARG A 286 18.46 2.35 8.66
C ARG A 286 18.69 2.39 7.14
N GLU A 287 17.79 1.78 6.39
CA GLU A 287 17.81 1.75 4.92
C GLU A 287 16.92 2.84 4.32
N GLY A 288 16.68 3.89 5.10
CA GLY A 288 15.78 4.97 4.74
C GLY A 288 16.52 6.17 4.14
N SER A 289 15.67 7.14 3.81
CA SER A 289 15.83 8.22 2.85
C SER A 289 16.86 8.02 1.74
N ALA A 290 16.37 7.79 0.51
CA ALA A 290 17.20 7.90 -0.69
C ALA A 290 17.28 9.35 -1.25
N LEU A 291 16.73 10.34 -0.54
CA LEU A 291 16.78 11.75 -0.89
C LEU A 291 18.13 12.39 -0.53
N ILE A 292 19.20 11.95 -1.17
CA ILE A 292 20.57 12.30 -0.76
C ILE A 292 20.82 13.81 -0.63
N ASP A 293 20.27 14.61 -1.55
CA ASP A 293 20.46 16.06 -1.57
C ASP A 293 19.80 16.72 -0.36
N TYR A 294 18.69 16.16 0.11
CA TYR A 294 18.04 16.59 1.34
C TYR A 294 18.80 16.06 2.56
N ASN A 295 19.24 14.78 2.53
CA ASN A 295 19.97 14.16 3.64
C ASN A 295 21.29 14.90 3.97
N ARG A 296 21.96 15.47 2.95
CA ARG A 296 23.30 16.11 3.05
C ARG A 296 23.40 17.19 4.13
N ASP A 297 22.35 17.94 4.33
CA ASP A 297 22.30 19.00 5.34
C ASP A 297 22.34 18.43 6.79
N TRP A 298 22.10 17.12 6.97
CA TRP A 298 22.06 16.42 8.25
C TRP A 298 23.17 15.38 8.44
N ASP A 299 23.49 14.63 7.38
CA ASP A 299 24.53 13.59 7.41
C ASP A 299 25.88 14.05 6.84
N HIS A 300 25.94 15.25 6.27
CA HIS A 300 27.13 15.86 5.67
C HIS A 300 27.80 15.01 4.57
N ASN A 301 27.03 14.19 3.83
CA ASN A 301 27.59 13.42 2.72
C ASN A 301 28.08 14.33 1.57
N GLU A 302 29.25 14.02 1.00
CA GLU A 302 29.87 14.82 -0.08
C GLU A 302 29.73 14.18 -1.48
N SER A 303 28.83 13.19 -1.64
CA SER A 303 28.65 12.52 -2.92
C SER A 303 28.15 13.47 -4.02
N PRO A 304 28.51 13.24 -5.30
CA PRO A 304 28.05 14.06 -6.42
C PRO A 304 26.52 14.12 -6.54
N THR A 305 26.00 15.22 -7.09
CA THR A 305 24.58 15.33 -7.45
C THR A 305 24.15 14.19 -8.37
N GLY A 306 22.99 13.59 -8.09
CA GLY A 306 22.50 12.40 -8.81
C GLY A 306 22.94 11.08 -8.20
N SER A 307 23.83 11.09 -7.20
CA SER A 307 24.11 9.88 -6.43
C SER A 307 22.89 9.44 -5.63
N TRP A 308 22.84 8.17 -5.24
CA TRP A 308 21.78 7.61 -4.42
C TRP A 308 22.34 6.58 -3.42
N TYR A 309 21.83 6.64 -2.19
CA TYR A 309 22.09 5.66 -1.13
C TYR A 309 20.84 5.54 -0.28
N SER A 310 20.55 4.35 0.22
CA SER A 310 19.47 4.12 1.17
C SER A 310 20.09 3.77 2.52
N ASN A 311 20.67 4.75 3.20
CA ASN A 311 21.46 4.58 4.43
C ASN A 311 21.16 5.61 5.53
N PHE A 312 20.14 6.45 5.34
CA PHE A 312 19.68 7.39 6.35
C PHE A 312 18.76 6.69 7.34
N THR A 313 18.95 6.94 8.64
CA THR A 313 18.08 6.35 9.67
C THR A 313 16.83 7.20 9.86
N ILE A 314 15.67 6.68 9.47
CA ILE A 314 14.41 7.44 9.43
C ILE A 314 13.51 7.20 10.65
N ALA A 315 13.73 6.13 11.40
CA ALA A 315 12.95 5.76 12.58
C ALA A 315 13.75 4.84 13.51
N ASN A 316 13.24 4.64 14.71
CA ASN A 316 13.73 3.60 15.63
C ASN A 316 13.01 2.27 15.39
N GLY A 317 13.58 1.17 15.89
CA GLY A 317 12.99 -0.17 15.81
C GLY A 317 13.64 -1.05 14.74
N THR A 318 12.97 -2.15 14.39
CA THR A 318 13.48 -3.19 13.47
C THR A 318 12.83 -3.14 12.09
N ALA A 319 11.72 -2.43 11.95
CA ALA A 319 10.95 -2.29 10.72
C ALA A 319 10.18 -0.97 10.74
N VAL A 320 9.95 -0.37 9.58
CA VAL A 320 9.13 0.85 9.45
C VAL A 320 8.44 0.84 8.09
N THR A 321 7.16 1.24 8.06
CA THR A 321 6.44 1.45 6.80
C THR A 321 6.74 2.84 6.25
N THR A 322 6.96 2.94 4.95
CA THR A 322 7.24 4.19 4.22
C THR A 322 6.18 4.46 3.14
N ASP A 323 6.31 5.59 2.43
CA ASP A 323 5.53 5.92 1.23
C ASP A 323 5.61 4.83 0.17
N GLY A 324 6.78 4.71 -0.44
CA GLY A 324 7.10 3.77 -1.49
C GLY A 324 8.42 3.08 -1.22
N ALA A 325 8.73 2.15 -2.11
CA ALA A 325 9.95 1.37 -2.02
C ALA A 325 11.12 1.99 -2.79
N LYS A 326 10.89 2.86 -3.79
CA LYS A 326 11.95 3.38 -4.68
C LYS A 326 12.75 4.54 -4.08
N ARG A 327 12.09 5.70 -3.88
CA ARG A 327 12.78 7.00 -3.75
C ARG A 327 12.78 7.57 -2.35
N ASP A 328 11.70 8.20 -1.88
CA ASP A 328 11.72 8.91 -0.61
C ASP A 328 12.04 7.93 0.50
N ARG A 329 11.33 6.80 0.58
CA ARG A 329 11.57 5.76 1.60
C ARG A 329 11.58 6.41 2.99
N VAL A 330 10.57 7.23 3.26
CA VAL A 330 10.35 7.94 4.53
C VAL A 330 8.91 7.76 4.99
N VAL A 331 8.61 8.13 6.22
CA VAL A 331 7.27 8.01 6.77
C VAL A 331 6.39 9.16 6.29
N TRP A 332 5.42 8.89 5.43
CA TRP A 332 4.43 9.88 5.00
C TRP A 332 3.04 9.59 5.62
N PRO A 333 2.53 10.47 6.52
CA PRO A 333 1.24 10.27 7.17
C PRO A 333 0.04 10.13 6.23
N GLY A 334 0.03 10.84 5.10
CA GLY A 334 -1.03 10.76 4.09
C GLY A 334 -1.22 9.33 3.60
N ASP A 335 -0.13 8.70 3.16
CA ASP A 335 -0.05 7.30 2.72
C ASP A 335 -0.60 6.34 3.75
N MET A 336 -0.27 6.55 5.03
CA MET A 336 -0.67 5.70 6.14
C MET A 336 -2.19 5.60 6.30
N SER A 337 -2.96 6.59 5.83
CA SER A 337 -4.43 6.51 5.86
C SER A 337 -4.99 5.41 4.96
N ILE A 338 -4.28 5.06 3.89
CA ILE A 338 -4.61 3.95 2.99
C ILE A 338 -3.80 2.70 3.35
N ALA A 339 -2.51 2.86 3.65
CA ALA A 339 -1.58 1.76 3.87
C ALA A 339 -1.89 0.98 5.16
N ILE A 340 -2.22 1.63 6.29
CA ILE A 340 -2.44 0.91 7.56
C ILE A 340 -3.59 -0.11 7.46
N PRO A 341 -4.80 0.25 6.95
CA PRO A 341 -5.84 -0.74 6.70
C PRO A 341 -5.41 -1.86 5.77
N GLY A 342 -4.66 -1.56 4.70
CA GLY A 342 -4.13 -2.54 3.77
C GLY A 342 -3.16 -3.53 4.43
N ILE A 343 -2.21 -3.04 5.25
CA ILE A 343 -1.27 -3.86 6.02
C ILE A 343 -2.06 -4.75 7.00
N ALA A 344 -3.02 -4.18 7.72
CA ALA A 344 -3.81 -4.90 8.71
C ALA A 344 -4.60 -6.08 8.13
N VAL A 345 -5.11 -5.97 6.91
CA VAL A 345 -5.89 -7.07 6.28
C VAL A 345 -5.05 -8.05 5.47
N SER A 346 -3.74 -7.80 5.30
CA SER A 346 -2.86 -8.63 4.46
C SER A 346 -1.73 -9.29 5.24
N THR A 347 -0.78 -8.50 5.76
CA THR A 347 0.45 -8.98 6.41
C THR A 347 0.47 -8.80 7.91
N TYR A 348 -0.36 -7.89 8.42
CA TYR A 348 -0.50 -7.53 9.83
C TYR A 348 0.80 -7.05 10.49
N ASP A 349 1.75 -6.49 9.73
CA ASP A 349 2.96 -5.88 10.28
C ASP A 349 2.66 -4.54 10.99
N MET A 350 1.95 -4.63 12.11
CA MET A 350 1.58 -3.50 12.95
C MET A 350 2.79 -2.95 13.71
N THR A 351 3.88 -3.70 13.83
CA THR A 351 5.14 -3.22 14.41
C THR A 351 5.78 -2.15 13.52
N ALA A 352 5.83 -2.37 12.21
CA ALA A 352 6.29 -1.36 11.26
C ALA A 352 5.42 -0.09 11.29
N VAL A 353 4.10 -0.24 11.43
CA VAL A 353 3.15 0.88 11.57
C VAL A 353 3.38 1.66 12.87
N ARG A 354 3.57 0.95 14.00
CA ARG A 354 3.85 1.57 15.30
C ARG A 354 5.11 2.43 15.23
N ASN A 355 6.19 1.90 14.67
CA ASN A 355 7.47 2.60 14.59
C ASN A 355 7.37 3.85 13.69
N ALA A 356 6.58 3.80 12.62
CA ALA A 356 6.27 4.96 11.78
C ALA A 356 5.49 6.05 12.55
N LEU A 357 4.48 5.68 13.34
CA LEU A 357 3.75 6.63 14.17
C LEU A 357 4.61 7.19 15.31
N ASP A 358 5.43 6.33 15.95
CA ASP A 358 6.33 6.74 17.03
C ASP A 358 7.28 7.84 16.57
N VAL A 359 7.89 7.70 15.38
CA VAL A 359 8.79 8.76 14.89
C VAL A 359 8.07 10.08 14.63
N LEU A 360 6.85 10.07 14.10
CA LEU A 360 6.07 11.30 13.89
C LEU A 360 5.72 11.99 15.22
N PHE A 361 5.33 11.23 16.25
CA PHE A 361 5.04 11.77 17.58
C PHE A 361 6.30 12.22 18.33
N ASP A 362 7.42 11.53 18.15
CA ASP A 362 8.70 11.90 18.75
C ASP A 362 9.25 13.21 18.15
N HIS A 363 8.87 13.53 16.91
CA HIS A 363 9.18 14.79 16.23
C HIS A 363 8.05 15.83 16.33
N GLN A 364 7.13 15.69 17.29
CA GLN A 364 6.11 16.71 17.54
C GLN A 364 6.76 18.05 17.93
N TYR A 365 6.36 19.13 17.24
CA TYR A 365 6.92 20.46 17.45
C TYR A 365 6.46 21.09 18.79
N PRO A 366 7.16 22.15 19.27
CA PRO A 366 6.84 22.80 20.55
C PRO A 366 5.41 23.35 20.66
N ASP A 367 4.76 23.72 19.55
CA ASP A 367 3.36 24.17 19.51
C ASP A 367 2.35 23.00 19.53
N GLY A 368 2.82 21.76 19.30
CA GLY A 368 2.00 20.55 19.25
C GLY A 368 1.72 20.06 17.83
N SER A 369 2.09 20.83 16.80
CA SER A 369 1.95 20.38 15.43
C SER A 369 2.86 19.18 15.16
N LEU A 370 2.43 18.31 14.26
CA LEU A 370 3.14 17.10 13.84
C LEU A 370 3.77 17.38 12.47
N PRO A 371 4.93 16.81 12.19
CA PRO A 371 5.66 17.11 10.95
C PRO A 371 4.90 16.62 9.72
N TYR A 372 5.18 17.25 8.59
CA TYR A 372 4.60 16.87 7.30
C TYR A 372 4.95 15.42 6.89
N ALA A 373 6.19 15.01 7.16
CA ALA A 373 6.71 13.66 6.98
C ALA A 373 7.75 13.35 8.06
N GLY A 374 8.13 12.08 8.18
CA GLY A 374 9.20 11.63 9.07
C GLY A 374 10.59 12.01 8.55
N PRO A 375 11.62 11.90 9.41
CA PRO A 375 13.00 12.27 9.09
C PRO A 375 13.53 11.73 7.76
N PRO A 376 14.42 12.47 7.08
CA PRO A 376 14.93 13.79 7.48
C PRO A 376 13.94 14.93 7.27
N LEU A 377 12.84 14.70 6.55
CA LEU A 377 11.76 15.68 6.47
C LEU A 377 11.18 15.96 7.86
N GLY A 378 10.69 17.17 8.07
CA GLY A 378 10.22 17.65 9.38
C GLY A 378 11.34 18.26 10.23
N PHE A 379 12.61 18.11 9.88
CA PHE A 379 13.69 18.75 10.64
C PHE A 379 13.77 20.27 10.44
N ARG A 380 13.16 20.83 9.37
CA ARG A 380 13.09 22.29 9.15
C ARG A 380 11.79 22.90 9.66
N GLY A 381 10.92 22.12 10.30
CA GLY A 381 9.61 22.60 10.74
C GLY A 381 8.53 22.48 9.66
N GLU A 382 8.72 21.62 8.66
CA GLU A 382 7.74 21.38 7.61
C GLU A 382 6.41 20.91 8.20
N PHE A 383 5.32 21.54 7.76
CA PHE A 383 3.98 21.32 8.29
C PHE A 383 2.95 21.30 7.15
N SER A 384 1.99 20.40 7.25
CA SER A 384 0.79 20.33 6.41
C SER A 384 -0.42 20.11 7.31
N ASP A 385 -1.46 20.92 7.12
CA ASP A 385 -2.69 20.81 7.90
C ASP A 385 -3.40 19.47 7.70
N THR A 386 -3.36 18.91 6.48
CA THR A 386 -3.99 17.62 6.15
C THR A 386 -3.15 16.44 6.62
N TYR A 387 -1.83 16.44 6.41
CA TYR A 387 -0.96 15.33 6.86
C TYR A 387 -0.83 15.26 8.39
N HIS A 388 -0.93 16.42 9.06
CA HIS A 388 -1.11 16.47 10.50
C HIS A 388 -2.35 15.66 10.96
N LEU A 389 -3.48 15.86 10.29
CA LEU A 389 -4.73 15.12 10.57
C LEU A 389 -4.62 13.65 10.16
N HIS A 390 -3.94 13.33 9.06
CA HIS A 390 -3.67 11.94 8.67
C HIS A 390 -2.84 11.19 9.71
N THR A 391 -1.92 11.85 10.43
CA THR A 391 -1.21 11.21 11.56
C THR A 391 -2.17 10.80 12.68
N LEU A 392 -3.15 11.65 13.01
CA LEU A 392 -4.17 11.35 14.03
C LEU A 392 -5.09 10.20 13.58
N LEU A 393 -5.47 10.17 12.31
CA LEU A 393 -6.22 9.04 11.73
C LEU A 393 -5.40 7.75 11.69
N GLY A 394 -4.09 7.86 11.42
CA GLY A 394 -3.15 6.75 11.49
C GLY A 394 -3.08 6.14 12.88
N ALA A 395 -3.00 6.97 13.93
CA ALA A 395 -3.06 6.52 15.32
C ALA A 395 -4.37 5.76 15.63
N TYR A 396 -5.52 6.25 15.14
CA TYR A 396 -6.79 5.54 15.27
C TYR A 396 -6.75 4.16 14.58
N ASN A 397 -6.30 4.11 13.33
CA ASN A 397 -6.24 2.86 12.57
C ASN A 397 -5.28 1.86 13.22
N TYR A 398 -4.11 2.31 13.68
CA TYR A 398 -3.17 1.46 14.39
C TYR A 398 -3.81 0.80 15.61
N VAL A 399 -4.44 1.58 16.51
CA VAL A 399 -5.06 1.03 17.72
C VAL A 399 -6.26 0.12 17.38
N LYS A 400 -7.08 0.53 16.39
CA LYS A 400 -8.22 -0.25 15.90
C LYS A 400 -7.79 -1.66 15.49
N PHE A 401 -6.70 -1.80 14.74
CA PHE A 401 -6.28 -3.09 14.19
C PHE A 401 -5.34 -3.88 15.12
N SER A 402 -4.40 -3.22 15.81
CA SER A 402 -3.43 -3.88 16.69
C SER A 402 -4.02 -4.28 18.05
N GLY A 403 -4.94 -3.48 18.58
CA GLY A 403 -5.37 -3.62 19.97
C GLY A 403 -4.47 -2.91 20.99
N ASP A 404 -3.45 -2.16 20.56
CA ASP A 404 -2.42 -1.57 21.44
C ASP A 404 -2.91 -0.28 22.13
N VAL A 405 -3.83 -0.46 23.09
CA VAL A 405 -4.37 0.61 23.94
C VAL A 405 -3.31 1.17 24.89
N ASP A 406 -2.30 0.38 25.26
CA ASP A 406 -1.20 0.83 26.12
C ASP A 406 -0.30 1.85 25.41
N TRP A 407 0.01 1.63 24.13
CA TRP A 407 0.69 2.62 23.29
C TRP A 407 -0.14 3.91 23.18
N LEU A 408 -1.45 3.77 22.94
CA LEU A 408 -2.35 4.92 22.89
C LEU A 408 -2.29 5.71 24.19
N ALA A 409 -2.38 5.06 25.35
CA ALA A 409 -2.34 5.71 26.65
C ALA A 409 -1.05 6.52 26.86
N ARG A 410 0.10 5.99 26.42
CA ARG A 410 1.40 6.70 26.48
C ARG A 410 1.45 7.91 25.54
N ARG A 411 0.91 7.78 24.34
CA ARG A 411 0.91 8.84 23.31
C ARG A 411 -0.23 9.86 23.48
N TRP A 412 -1.24 9.55 24.30
CA TRP A 412 -2.46 10.34 24.43
C TRP A 412 -2.22 11.82 24.73
N PRO A 413 -1.31 12.22 25.66
CA PRO A 413 -1.03 13.64 25.89
C PRO A 413 -0.53 14.38 24.63
N ALA A 414 0.36 13.76 23.85
CA ALA A 414 0.89 14.31 22.60
C ALA A 414 -0.21 14.36 21.52
N TYR A 415 -1.02 13.29 21.40
CA TYR A 415 -2.17 13.23 20.50
C TYR A 415 -3.15 14.39 20.76
N LEU A 416 -3.49 14.65 22.02
CA LEU A 416 -4.41 15.72 22.39
C LEU A 416 -3.86 17.11 22.08
N LYS A 417 -2.55 17.31 22.27
CA LYS A 417 -1.88 18.55 21.92
C LYS A 417 -1.94 18.80 20.42
N ALA A 418 -1.68 17.77 19.61
CA ALA A 418 -1.83 17.80 18.15
C ALA A 418 -3.28 18.09 17.75
N LEU A 419 -4.25 17.35 18.27
CA LEU A 419 -5.67 17.56 17.95
C LEU A 419 -6.12 19.02 18.18
N ASN A 420 -5.64 19.66 19.26
CA ASN A 420 -5.96 21.05 19.55
C ASN A 420 -5.41 22.03 18.49
N VAL A 421 -4.27 21.75 17.85
CA VAL A 421 -3.71 22.59 16.78
C VAL A 421 -4.72 22.77 15.65
N SER A 422 -5.38 21.69 15.21
CA SER A 422 -6.40 21.78 14.16
C SER A 422 -7.72 22.32 14.66
N ILE A 423 -8.13 22.02 15.90
CA ILE A 423 -9.35 22.57 16.51
C ILE A 423 -9.29 24.11 16.56
N ASP A 424 -8.14 24.66 16.95
CA ASP A 424 -7.95 26.11 17.10
C ASP A 424 -7.97 26.87 15.75
N LYS A 425 -7.89 26.14 14.63
CA LYS A 425 -8.00 26.68 13.27
C LYS A 425 -9.43 26.69 12.72
N VAL A 426 -10.42 26.22 13.48
CA VAL A 426 -11.84 26.33 13.09
C VAL A 426 -12.42 27.65 13.59
N ASP A 427 -12.90 28.48 12.67
CA ASP A 427 -13.44 29.79 12.99
C ASP A 427 -14.97 29.88 12.78
N HIS A 428 -15.48 31.11 12.78
CA HIS A 428 -16.90 31.43 12.60
C HIS A 428 -17.53 30.91 11.30
N THR A 429 -16.74 30.54 10.28
CA THR A 429 -17.23 29.90 9.05
C THR A 429 -17.70 28.46 9.29
N GLY A 430 -17.24 27.86 10.39
CA GLY A 430 -17.42 26.44 10.66
C GLY A 430 -16.57 25.55 9.74
N LEU A 431 -15.44 26.06 9.23
CA LEU A 431 -14.48 25.32 8.43
C LEU A 431 -13.09 25.47 9.05
N LEU A 432 -12.22 24.49 8.79
CA LEU A 432 -10.79 24.57 9.15
C LEU A 432 -10.10 25.54 8.18
N HIS A 433 -9.40 26.54 8.72
CA HIS A 433 -8.58 27.46 7.93
C HIS A 433 -7.16 26.91 7.74
N VAL A 434 -6.88 26.41 6.54
CA VAL A 434 -5.59 25.86 6.12
C VAL A 434 -4.57 26.98 6.00
N THR A 435 -3.41 26.75 6.62
CA THR A 435 -2.30 27.70 6.76
C THR A 435 -1.05 27.31 5.99
N SER A 436 -0.95 26.04 5.57
CA SER A 436 0.14 25.53 4.74
C SER A 436 -0.37 25.11 3.36
N GLY A 437 0.45 25.36 2.33
CA GLY A 437 0.21 24.90 0.97
C GLY A 437 0.56 23.43 0.72
N ALA A 438 1.18 22.75 1.69
CA ALA A 438 1.68 21.39 1.53
C ALA A 438 0.56 20.35 1.69
N ASP A 439 0.51 19.39 0.75
CA ASP A 439 -0.39 18.24 0.68
C ASP A 439 0.20 17.20 -0.28
N TRP A 440 -0.57 16.25 -0.83
CA TRP A 440 -0.14 15.19 -1.76
C TRP A 440 0.40 15.66 -3.13
N LEU A 441 1.07 16.83 -3.19
CA LEU A 441 1.61 17.55 -4.34
C LEU A 441 0.56 18.32 -5.15
N ARG A 442 -0.71 18.27 -4.75
CA ARG A 442 -1.77 19.05 -5.39
C ARG A 442 -1.64 20.57 -5.14
N PRO A 443 -2.00 21.40 -6.12
CA PRO A 443 -2.12 22.84 -5.92
C PRO A 443 -3.43 23.22 -5.19
N GLY A 444 -3.49 24.46 -4.71
CA GLY A 444 -4.72 25.08 -4.22
C GLY A 444 -5.06 24.88 -2.74
N MET A 445 -4.17 24.26 -1.97
CA MET A 445 -4.38 24.02 -0.53
C MET A 445 -4.15 25.28 0.31
N THR A 446 -5.21 26.08 0.51
CA THR A 446 -5.19 27.26 1.39
C THR A 446 -6.59 27.64 1.86
N GLY A 447 -6.67 28.46 2.91
CA GLY A 447 -7.92 29.05 3.38
C GLY A 447 -8.91 28.02 3.92
N HIS A 448 -10.20 28.34 3.92
CA HIS A 448 -11.23 27.42 4.41
C HIS A 448 -11.52 26.32 3.38
N ASN A 449 -10.79 25.22 3.50
CA ASN A 449 -10.73 24.14 2.51
C ASN A 449 -11.65 22.96 2.90
N LEU A 450 -12.24 22.34 1.88
CA LEU A 450 -13.19 21.24 1.98
C LEU A 450 -12.55 19.98 2.59
N GLU A 451 -11.45 19.51 2.01
CA GLU A 451 -10.76 18.29 2.41
C GLU A 451 -10.30 18.39 3.87
N ALA A 452 -9.56 19.44 4.21
CA ALA A 452 -9.03 19.62 5.56
C ALA A 452 -10.14 19.72 6.63
N SER A 453 -11.26 20.36 6.30
CA SER A 453 -12.43 20.44 7.20
C SER A 453 -13.10 19.08 7.39
N ALA A 454 -13.22 18.29 6.31
CA ALA A 454 -13.80 16.95 6.35
C ALA A 454 -12.89 15.95 7.08
N LEU A 455 -11.57 16.05 6.89
CA LEU A 455 -10.56 15.30 7.63
C LEU A 455 -10.63 15.60 9.12
N LEU A 456 -10.73 16.86 9.54
CA LEU A 456 -10.88 17.20 10.97
C LEU A 456 -12.19 16.65 11.53
N SER A 457 -13.30 16.71 10.77
CA SER A 457 -14.57 16.10 11.17
C SER A 457 -14.43 14.58 11.41
N ALA A 458 -13.68 13.89 10.54
CA ALA A 458 -13.37 12.47 10.70
C ALA A 458 -12.45 12.22 11.91
N ALA A 459 -11.38 13.01 12.07
CA ALA A 459 -10.45 12.90 13.19
C ALA A 459 -11.14 13.12 14.54
N LEU A 460 -12.11 14.03 14.63
CA LEU A 460 -12.92 14.23 15.85
C LEU A 460 -13.80 13.00 16.17
N ASP A 461 -14.45 12.39 15.18
CA ASP A 461 -15.19 11.12 15.38
C ASP A 461 -14.26 10.02 15.91
N LYS A 462 -13.07 9.89 15.33
CA LYS A 462 -12.09 8.88 15.74
C LYS A 462 -11.49 9.17 17.11
N SER A 463 -11.26 10.44 17.44
CA SER A 463 -10.76 10.87 18.74
C SER A 463 -11.75 10.55 19.87
N ILE A 464 -13.06 10.68 19.63
CA ILE A 464 -14.10 10.30 20.61
C ILE A 464 -14.04 8.78 20.86
N ARG A 465 -13.82 7.97 19.82
CA ARG A 465 -13.67 6.50 19.97
C ARG A 465 -12.40 6.14 20.74
N LEU A 466 -11.27 6.77 20.43
CA LEU A 466 -10.00 6.58 21.14
C LEU A 466 -10.14 6.92 22.63
N ALA A 467 -10.77 8.05 22.95
CA ALA A 467 -11.08 8.42 24.32
C ALA A 467 -11.95 7.38 25.02
N GLY A 468 -12.96 6.84 24.32
CA GLY A 468 -13.78 5.74 24.83
C GLY A 468 -12.98 4.48 25.16
N TRP A 469 -12.02 4.08 24.32
CA TRP A 469 -11.17 2.92 24.59
C TRP A 469 -10.16 3.13 25.73
N LEU A 470 -9.85 4.38 26.06
CA LEU A 470 -9.03 4.77 27.21
C LEU A 470 -9.83 4.99 28.49
N ASP A 471 -11.16 4.86 28.45
CA ASP A 471 -12.06 5.31 29.51
C ASP A 471 -11.83 6.80 29.91
N ASP A 472 -11.43 7.64 28.96
CA ASP A 472 -11.18 9.07 29.19
C ASP A 472 -12.51 9.83 29.24
N ASP A 473 -12.89 10.22 30.45
CA ASP A 473 -14.17 10.84 30.73
C ASP A 473 -14.16 12.37 30.67
N ARG A 474 -13.15 13.00 30.06
CA ARG A 474 -13.09 14.47 29.96
C ARG A 474 -14.33 15.05 29.27
N PRO A 475 -14.82 16.23 29.69
CA PRO A 475 -16.02 16.84 29.09
C PRO A 475 -15.96 17.03 27.57
N ALA A 476 -14.76 17.27 27.02
CA ALA A 476 -14.57 17.43 25.58
C ALA A 476 -14.87 16.15 24.78
N ALA A 477 -14.49 14.99 25.32
CA ALA A 477 -14.54 13.69 24.64
C ALA A 477 -15.84 12.91 24.88
N ARG A 478 -16.62 13.28 25.90
CA ARG A 478 -17.92 12.65 26.18
C ARG A 478 -18.84 12.71 24.95
N PRO A 479 -19.76 11.73 24.79
CA PRO A 479 -20.82 11.84 23.80
C PRO A 479 -21.57 13.19 23.96
N ARG A 480 -21.75 13.91 22.85
CA ARG A 480 -22.31 15.29 22.82
C ARG A 480 -21.47 16.35 23.56
N GLY A 481 -20.20 16.06 23.83
CA GLY A 481 -19.21 17.00 24.34
C GLY A 481 -18.70 17.98 23.28
N VAL A 482 -17.63 18.71 23.61
CA VAL A 482 -17.06 19.76 22.76
C VAL A 482 -16.67 19.23 21.38
N TRP A 483 -16.02 18.08 21.30
CA TRP A 483 -15.59 17.49 20.01
C TRP A 483 -16.78 17.11 19.13
N SER A 484 -17.83 16.54 19.72
CA SER A 484 -19.07 16.23 19.01
C SER A 484 -19.78 17.50 18.54
N GLY A 485 -19.76 18.57 19.34
CA GLY A 485 -20.29 19.89 18.98
C GLY A 485 -19.56 20.51 17.80
N LEU A 486 -18.23 20.57 17.88
CA LEU A 486 -17.38 21.09 16.82
C LEU A 486 -17.53 20.31 15.52
N ARG A 487 -17.63 18.97 15.60
CA ARG A 487 -17.90 18.13 14.43
C ARG A 487 -19.23 18.50 13.74
N MET A 488 -20.28 18.82 14.50
CA MET A 488 -21.54 19.30 13.90
C MET A 488 -21.35 20.65 13.20
N THR A 489 -20.60 21.57 13.81
CA THR A 489 -20.24 22.87 13.21
C THR A 489 -19.49 22.68 11.89
N LEU A 490 -18.46 21.82 11.88
CA LEU A 490 -17.71 21.47 10.67
C LEU A 490 -18.60 20.91 9.56
N ASN A 491 -19.47 19.96 9.90
CA ASN A 491 -20.40 19.38 8.93
C ASN A 491 -21.36 20.44 8.35
N SER A 492 -21.81 21.39 9.17
CA SER A 492 -22.63 22.51 8.69
C SER A 492 -21.85 23.49 7.81
N GLY A 493 -20.57 23.75 8.10
CA GLY A 493 -19.68 24.55 7.23
C GLY A 493 -19.44 23.88 5.89
N ILE A 494 -19.06 22.60 5.90
CA ILE A 494 -18.85 21.77 4.69
C ILE A 494 -20.09 21.79 3.80
N GLN A 495 -21.29 21.67 4.38
CA GLN A 495 -22.55 21.69 3.62
C GLN A 495 -22.80 22.98 2.84
N GLN A 496 -22.16 24.10 3.22
CA GLN A 496 -22.26 25.39 2.53
C GLN A 496 -21.39 25.45 1.26
N LEU A 497 -20.39 24.58 1.15
CA LEU A 497 -19.53 24.48 -0.04
C LEU A 497 -20.23 23.79 -1.22
N PHE A 498 -21.46 23.29 -1.05
CA PHE A 498 -22.18 22.55 -2.09
C PHE A 498 -22.62 23.44 -3.26
N CYS A 499 -22.08 23.15 -4.44
CA CYS A 499 -22.43 23.78 -5.70
C CYS A 499 -23.63 23.05 -6.33
N LYS A 500 -24.77 23.73 -6.39
CA LYS A 500 -26.01 23.13 -6.94
C LYS A 500 -25.90 22.78 -8.41
N ASP A 501 -25.10 23.52 -9.17
CA ASP A 501 -25.02 23.40 -10.63
C ASP A 501 -24.23 22.15 -11.05
N THR A 502 -23.18 21.80 -10.29
CA THR A 502 -22.36 20.61 -10.51
C THR A 502 -22.79 19.41 -9.67
N GLY A 503 -23.55 19.67 -8.59
CA GLY A 503 -23.98 18.64 -7.64
C GLY A 503 -22.83 18.10 -6.77
N LEU A 504 -21.75 18.86 -6.63
CA LEU A 504 -20.55 18.55 -5.85
C LEU A 504 -20.19 19.74 -4.94
N TYR A 505 -19.25 19.54 -4.03
CA TYR A 505 -18.73 20.59 -3.14
C TYR A 505 -17.50 21.23 -3.76
N SER A 506 -17.39 22.57 -3.67
CA SER A 506 -16.20 23.30 -4.10
C SER A 506 -15.06 23.19 -3.10
N ASP A 507 -13.83 23.32 -3.61
CA ASP A 507 -12.56 23.13 -2.90
C ASP A 507 -12.38 24.05 -1.68
N ASN A 508 -12.80 25.32 -1.79
CA ASN A 508 -12.75 26.28 -0.69
C ASN A 508 -13.80 27.40 -0.85
N ILE A 509 -13.90 28.30 0.14
CA ILE A 509 -14.78 29.49 0.05
C ILE A 509 -14.22 30.63 -0.81
N GLY A 510 -12.95 30.53 -1.23
CA GLY A 510 -12.21 31.59 -1.91
C GLY A 510 -12.24 31.48 -3.42
N ARG A 511 -11.06 31.55 -4.05
CA ARG A 511 -10.91 31.56 -5.52
C ARG A 511 -11.39 30.28 -6.20
N ARG A 512 -11.40 29.16 -5.46
CA ARG A 512 -11.85 27.85 -5.96
C ARG A 512 -13.28 27.49 -5.55
N SER A 513 -14.04 28.45 -5.02
CA SER A 513 -15.46 28.30 -4.67
C SER A 513 -16.36 28.06 -5.88
N CYS A 514 -17.63 27.71 -5.64
CA CYS A 514 -18.68 27.56 -6.67
C CYS A 514 -18.81 28.72 -7.68
N ARG A 515 -18.34 29.92 -7.31
CA ARG A 515 -18.42 31.14 -8.14
C ARG A 515 -17.06 31.82 -8.30
N GLY A 516 -15.99 31.14 -7.87
CA GLY A 516 -14.64 31.65 -7.95
C GLY A 516 -14.08 31.54 -9.38
N PRO A 517 -13.08 32.35 -9.73
CA PRO A 517 -12.46 32.32 -11.06
C PRO A 517 -11.67 31.02 -11.32
N GLU A 518 -11.34 30.26 -10.28
CA GLU A 518 -10.62 28.98 -10.34
C GLU A 518 -11.49 27.85 -9.77
N HIS A 519 -12.81 27.93 -9.98
CA HIS A 519 -13.78 26.96 -9.46
C HIS A 519 -13.28 25.52 -9.64
N THR A 520 -13.16 24.80 -8.53
CA THR A 520 -12.69 23.42 -8.49
C THR A 520 -13.63 22.63 -7.59
N ASP A 521 -14.14 21.51 -8.09
CA ASP A 521 -14.91 20.53 -7.32
C ASP A 521 -14.03 19.30 -7.09
N PRO A 522 -13.18 19.29 -6.05
CA PRO A 522 -12.06 18.37 -5.96
C PRO A 522 -12.53 16.94 -5.67
N GLN A 523 -11.84 15.95 -6.22
CA GLN A 523 -12.08 14.53 -5.99
C GLN A 523 -11.84 14.17 -4.53
N ASP A 524 -10.73 14.61 -3.93
CA ASP A 524 -10.39 14.34 -2.52
C ASP A 524 -11.43 14.89 -1.54
N GLY A 525 -11.77 16.17 -1.65
CA GLY A 525 -12.66 16.85 -0.73
C GLY A 525 -14.09 16.35 -0.82
N ASN A 526 -14.57 16.01 -2.03
CA ASN A 526 -15.88 15.38 -2.19
C ASN A 526 -15.90 13.95 -1.63
N SER A 527 -14.80 13.22 -1.79
CA SER A 527 -14.64 11.89 -1.20
C SER A 527 -14.67 11.96 0.33
N TRP A 528 -13.87 12.85 0.93
CA TRP A 528 -13.86 13.07 2.37
C TRP A 528 -15.17 13.63 2.93
N ALA A 529 -15.91 14.43 2.17
CA ALA A 529 -17.24 14.90 2.56
C ALA A 529 -18.26 13.74 2.69
N LEU A 530 -18.10 12.66 1.92
CA LEU A 530 -18.88 11.43 2.05
C LEU A 530 -18.35 10.59 3.23
N ILE A 531 -17.04 10.32 3.29
CA ILE A 531 -16.39 9.49 4.32
C ILE A 531 -16.63 10.03 5.74
N SER A 532 -16.48 11.34 5.93
CA SER A 532 -16.69 12.00 7.23
C SER A 532 -18.16 11.99 7.69
N GLY A 533 -19.09 11.68 6.78
CA GLY A 533 -20.53 11.78 7.00
C GLY A 533 -21.07 13.21 7.01
N ALA A 534 -20.29 14.20 6.54
CA ALA A 534 -20.73 15.59 6.42
C ALA A 534 -21.82 15.76 5.35
N THR A 535 -21.79 14.93 4.29
CA THR A 535 -22.80 14.91 3.23
C THR A 535 -24.15 14.36 3.73
N PRO A 536 -25.24 15.16 3.65
CA PRO A 536 -26.57 14.70 4.01
C PRO A 536 -27.01 13.49 3.18
N ARG A 537 -27.80 12.59 3.78
CA ARG A 537 -28.30 11.37 3.11
C ARG A 537 -28.97 11.66 1.76
N SER A 538 -29.68 12.78 1.62
CA SER A 538 -30.36 13.17 0.38
C SER A 538 -29.42 13.54 -0.77
N ARG A 539 -28.12 13.76 -0.51
CA ARG A 539 -27.13 14.16 -1.53
C ARG A 539 -26.09 13.07 -1.82
N ARG A 540 -26.00 12.01 -1.01
CA ARG A 540 -24.92 11.01 -1.14
C ARG A 540 -24.87 10.36 -2.52
N ALA A 541 -26.00 9.88 -3.01
CA ALA A 541 -26.10 9.29 -4.35
C ALA A 541 -25.76 10.29 -5.46
N VAL A 542 -26.10 11.57 -5.29
CA VAL A 542 -25.79 12.63 -6.26
C VAL A 542 -24.28 12.88 -6.31
N VAL A 543 -23.63 13.04 -5.15
CA VAL A 543 -22.18 13.25 -5.08
C VAL A 543 -21.42 12.04 -5.63
N SER A 544 -21.79 10.83 -5.19
CA SER A 544 -21.24 9.56 -5.70
C SER A 544 -21.35 9.45 -7.22
N GLY A 545 -22.56 9.62 -7.76
CA GLY A 545 -22.79 9.53 -9.21
C GLY A 545 -22.07 10.62 -10.01
N ASN A 546 -21.92 11.82 -9.44
CA ASN A 546 -21.21 12.91 -10.12
C ASN A 546 -19.69 12.71 -10.12
N LEU A 547 -19.11 12.11 -9.07
CA LEU A 547 -17.72 11.63 -9.10
C LEU A 547 -17.54 10.57 -10.19
N GLN A 548 -18.41 9.56 -10.19
CA GLN A 548 -18.40 8.47 -11.19
C GLN A 548 -18.52 8.98 -12.64
N SER A 549 -19.31 10.03 -12.88
CA SER A 549 -19.53 10.57 -14.23
C SER A 549 -18.29 11.21 -14.86
N ARG A 550 -17.22 11.47 -14.08
CA ARG A 550 -15.98 12.07 -14.54
C ARG A 550 -14.93 11.07 -15.00
N TRP A 551 -15.14 9.78 -14.76
CA TRP A 551 -14.15 8.76 -15.08
C TRP A 551 -13.83 8.71 -16.56
N THR A 552 -12.55 8.55 -16.86
CA THR A 552 -12.03 8.38 -18.22
C THR A 552 -11.77 6.89 -18.49
N LYS A 553 -11.18 6.58 -19.63
CA LYS A 553 -10.74 5.22 -19.99
C LYS A 553 -9.82 4.58 -18.96
N HIS A 554 -9.03 5.37 -18.24
CA HIS A 554 -7.96 4.85 -17.38
C HIS A 554 -8.21 5.02 -15.89
N GLY A 555 -9.25 5.75 -15.46
CA GLY A 555 -9.54 5.93 -14.03
C GLY A 555 -10.25 7.24 -13.73
N ALA A 556 -10.24 7.61 -12.44
CA ALA A 556 -10.86 8.83 -11.95
C ALA A 556 -9.86 10.01 -11.93
N PRO A 557 -10.09 11.08 -12.73
CA PRO A 557 -9.21 12.24 -12.71
C PRO A 557 -9.32 13.04 -11.41
N ALA A 558 -8.18 13.39 -10.81
CA ALA A 558 -8.11 14.29 -9.67
C ALA A 558 -8.13 15.74 -10.17
N VAL A 559 -9.31 16.29 -10.41
CA VAL A 559 -9.50 17.60 -11.10
C VAL A 559 -8.83 18.80 -10.41
N GLU A 560 -8.53 18.67 -9.11
CA GLU A 560 -7.77 19.61 -8.31
C GLU A 560 -6.29 19.72 -8.72
N PHE A 561 -5.78 18.70 -9.41
CA PHE A 561 -4.45 18.62 -9.99
C PHE A 561 -4.55 18.22 -11.48
N PRO A 562 -4.45 19.19 -12.40
CA PRO A 562 -4.58 18.94 -13.84
C PRO A 562 -3.74 17.75 -14.35
N ASN A 563 -4.32 16.99 -15.28
CA ASN A 563 -3.72 15.81 -15.94
C ASN A 563 -3.46 14.59 -15.06
N VAL A 564 -3.80 14.62 -13.76
CA VAL A 564 -3.51 13.53 -12.82
C VAL A 564 -4.67 12.54 -12.70
N ILE A 565 -4.34 11.25 -12.73
CA ILE A 565 -5.06 10.21 -11.99
C ILE A 565 -4.19 9.82 -10.79
N SER A 566 -4.75 9.96 -9.59
CA SER A 566 -4.05 9.72 -8.33
C SER A 566 -4.71 8.56 -7.59
N PRO A 567 -4.11 7.34 -7.59
CA PRO A 567 -4.61 6.23 -6.80
C PRO A 567 -4.76 6.52 -5.31
N PHE A 568 -4.05 7.51 -4.76
CA PHE A 568 -4.28 8.02 -3.40
C PHE A 568 -5.70 8.59 -3.25
N VAL A 569 -6.06 9.51 -4.13
CA VAL A 569 -7.36 10.18 -4.11
C VAL A 569 -8.47 9.22 -4.55
N SER A 570 -8.23 8.42 -5.59
CA SER A 570 -9.15 7.38 -6.03
C SER A 570 -9.40 6.35 -4.93
N SER A 571 -8.43 6.03 -4.07
CA SER A 571 -8.65 5.16 -2.90
C SER A 571 -9.65 5.76 -1.91
N PHE A 572 -9.67 7.09 -1.72
CA PHE A 572 -10.72 7.76 -0.95
C PHE A 572 -12.05 7.76 -1.71
N GLU A 573 -12.05 7.89 -3.04
CA GLU A 573 -13.28 7.79 -3.83
C GLU A 573 -13.93 6.40 -3.71
N LEU A 574 -13.13 5.31 -3.66
CA LEU A 574 -13.64 3.97 -3.36
C LEU A 574 -14.42 3.93 -2.04
N LEU A 575 -13.83 4.50 -0.97
CA LEU A 575 -14.47 4.59 0.35
C LEU A 575 -15.67 5.54 0.35
N ALA A 576 -15.64 6.58 -0.48
CA ALA A 576 -16.73 7.53 -0.63
C ALA A 576 -17.96 6.89 -1.29
N HIS A 577 -17.76 6.08 -2.32
CA HIS A 577 -18.80 5.26 -2.94
C HIS A 577 -19.43 4.29 -1.92
N ALA A 578 -18.60 3.57 -1.15
CA ALA A 578 -19.10 2.72 -0.08
C ALA A 578 -19.90 3.52 0.98
N ALA A 579 -19.43 4.70 1.38
CA ALA A 579 -20.13 5.60 2.30
C ALA A 579 -21.45 6.16 1.73
N ALA A 580 -21.60 6.16 0.41
CA ALA A 580 -22.83 6.49 -0.31
C ALA A 580 -23.74 5.27 -0.56
N ASP A 581 -23.38 4.10 -0.03
CA ASP A 581 -24.01 2.80 -0.27
C ASP A 581 -23.90 2.28 -1.73
N ASP A 582 -22.97 2.83 -2.52
CA ASP A 582 -22.73 2.53 -3.94
C ASP A 582 -21.47 1.66 -4.16
N HIS A 583 -21.48 0.46 -3.58
CA HIS A 583 -20.34 -0.46 -3.60
C HIS A 583 -20.01 -0.98 -5.02
N ASP A 584 -21.00 -0.97 -5.92
CA ASP A 584 -20.81 -1.35 -7.32
C ASP A 584 -19.95 -0.34 -8.08
N ALA A 585 -20.09 0.96 -7.79
CA ALA A 585 -19.19 1.98 -8.32
C ALA A 585 -17.76 1.79 -7.80
N ALA A 586 -17.59 1.49 -6.50
CA ALA A 586 -16.26 1.21 -5.94
C ALA A 586 -15.58 0.04 -6.68
N VAL A 587 -16.27 -1.09 -6.86
CA VAL A 587 -15.69 -2.25 -7.57
C VAL A 587 -15.46 -1.95 -9.06
N GLU A 588 -16.33 -1.16 -9.71
CA GLU A 588 -16.12 -0.73 -11.10
C GLU A 588 -14.85 0.12 -11.24
N LEU A 589 -14.62 1.08 -10.32
CA LEU A 589 -13.41 1.91 -10.35
C LEU A 589 -12.14 1.06 -10.14
N ILE A 590 -12.17 0.05 -9.27
CA ILE A 590 -11.05 -0.90 -9.11
C ILE A 590 -10.77 -1.64 -10.43
N LEU A 591 -11.82 -2.14 -11.09
CA LEU A 591 -11.70 -2.83 -12.38
C LEU A 591 -11.25 -1.92 -13.52
N LEU A 592 -11.50 -0.61 -13.44
CA LEU A 592 -11.12 0.38 -14.43
C LEU A 592 -9.68 0.87 -14.23
N GLU A 593 -9.39 1.43 -13.06
CA GLU A 593 -8.15 2.14 -12.78
C GLU A 593 -7.00 1.21 -12.38
N TRP A 594 -7.23 0.32 -11.40
CA TRP A 594 -6.17 -0.55 -10.91
C TRP A 594 -5.84 -1.69 -11.87
N SER A 595 -6.77 -2.09 -12.74
CA SER A 595 -6.43 -3.03 -13.83
C SER A 595 -5.45 -2.38 -14.81
N TYR A 596 -5.65 -1.10 -15.14
CA TYR A 596 -4.74 -0.34 -15.98
C TYR A 596 -3.40 -0.08 -15.28
N LEU A 597 -3.41 0.28 -13.99
CA LEU A 597 -2.21 0.45 -13.19
C LEU A 597 -1.35 -0.84 -13.11
N LEU A 598 -1.98 -2.00 -13.25
CA LEU A 598 -1.29 -3.29 -13.21
C LEU A 598 -0.82 -3.75 -14.60
N ASP A 599 -1.70 -3.68 -15.62
CA ASP A 599 -1.49 -4.29 -16.94
C ASP A 599 -1.14 -3.27 -18.04
N GLY A 600 -1.19 -1.97 -17.74
CA GLY A 600 -0.90 -0.89 -18.68
C GLY A 600 0.59 -0.87 -19.11
N PRO A 601 0.89 -0.34 -20.31
CA PRO A 601 2.25 -0.28 -20.81
C PRO A 601 3.20 0.47 -19.86
N GLY A 602 4.33 -0.16 -19.51
CA GLY A 602 5.34 0.42 -18.63
C GLY A 602 5.11 0.21 -17.12
N PHE A 603 3.95 -0.29 -16.70
CA PHE A 603 3.72 -0.69 -15.30
C PHE A 603 4.26 -2.09 -15.00
N THR A 604 4.34 -2.43 -13.71
CA THR A 604 5.17 -3.57 -13.24
C THR A 604 4.45 -4.91 -13.24
N ASN A 605 3.11 -4.95 -13.38
CA ASN A 605 2.28 -6.14 -13.20
C ASN A 605 2.34 -6.78 -11.79
N SER A 606 2.90 -6.07 -10.80
CA SER A 606 3.24 -6.67 -9.50
C SER A 606 3.03 -5.74 -8.31
N THR A 607 3.21 -4.43 -8.53
CA THR A 607 3.07 -3.36 -7.54
C THR A 607 2.26 -2.21 -8.14
N LEU A 608 1.85 -1.26 -7.30
CA LEU A 608 0.97 -0.16 -7.68
C LEU A 608 1.73 1.17 -7.68
N ALA A 609 1.61 1.94 -8.77
CA ALA A 609 2.33 3.20 -8.92
C ALA A 609 1.66 4.36 -8.17
N GLU A 610 2.46 5.38 -7.87
CA GLU A 610 2.09 6.56 -7.10
C GLU A 610 1.01 7.40 -7.77
N GLY A 611 1.12 7.62 -9.08
CA GLY A 611 0.15 8.31 -9.90
C GLY A 611 0.48 8.17 -11.37
N PHE A 612 -0.42 8.59 -12.25
CA PHE A 612 -0.19 8.52 -13.69
C PHE A 612 -1.03 9.55 -14.44
N MET A 613 -0.74 9.74 -15.73
CA MET A 613 -1.43 10.73 -16.55
C MET A 613 -2.85 10.27 -16.93
N VAL A 614 -3.76 11.23 -17.12
CA VAL A 614 -5.15 10.98 -17.55
C VAL A 614 -5.29 10.25 -18.90
N ASP A 615 -4.26 10.31 -19.74
CA ASP A 615 -4.18 9.57 -21.02
C ASP A 615 -3.56 8.17 -20.87
N GLY A 616 -3.16 7.78 -19.66
CA GLY A 616 -2.57 6.49 -19.34
C GLY A 616 -1.04 6.45 -19.33
N GLY A 617 -0.35 7.55 -19.65
CA GLY A 617 1.10 7.59 -19.58
C GLY A 617 1.63 7.41 -18.15
N VAL A 618 2.72 6.65 -17.99
CA VAL A 618 3.29 6.30 -16.66
C VAL A 618 3.93 7.48 -15.92
N GLN A 619 4.02 8.67 -16.50
CA GLN A 619 4.50 9.84 -15.80
C GLN A 619 3.49 10.25 -14.74
N TYR A 620 3.94 10.54 -13.52
CA TYR A 620 3.10 11.25 -12.56
C TYR A 620 3.26 12.77 -12.83
N PRO A 621 2.19 13.50 -13.19
CA PRO A 621 2.26 14.93 -13.56
C PRO A 621 2.93 15.86 -12.54
N ALA A 622 3.05 15.44 -11.29
CA ALA A 622 3.82 16.16 -10.28
C ALA A 622 5.31 16.29 -10.63
N TYR A 623 5.85 15.40 -11.44
CA TYR A 623 7.26 15.36 -11.77
C TYR A 623 7.51 15.67 -13.23
N TRP A 624 8.55 16.47 -13.46
CA TRP A 624 9.05 16.74 -14.80
C TRP A 624 9.74 15.51 -15.42
N SER A 625 10.34 14.63 -14.61
CA SER A 625 10.92 13.36 -15.04
C SER A 625 9.96 12.22 -14.75
N ALA A 626 9.54 11.51 -15.79
CA ALA A 626 8.71 10.31 -15.65
C ALA A 626 9.43 9.17 -14.91
N ALA A 627 10.76 9.12 -14.97
CA ALA A 627 11.57 8.14 -14.24
C ALA A 627 11.53 8.35 -12.71
N ARG A 628 11.02 9.48 -12.23
CA ARG A 628 10.85 9.78 -10.79
C ARG A 628 9.65 9.08 -10.17
N ASN A 629 8.60 8.86 -10.97
CA ASN A 629 7.36 8.25 -10.50
C ASN A 629 7.63 6.88 -9.87
N SER A 630 7.21 6.66 -8.63
CA SER A 630 7.37 5.35 -7.99
C SER A 630 6.31 4.39 -8.53
N HIS A 631 6.72 3.21 -8.99
CA HIS A 631 5.79 2.15 -9.39
C HIS A 631 5.49 1.18 -8.23
N CYS A 632 5.90 1.54 -7.01
CA CYS A 632 5.61 0.85 -5.77
C CYS A 632 5.34 1.87 -4.66
N HIS A 633 4.07 2.30 -4.52
CA HIS A 633 3.66 3.34 -3.56
C HIS A 633 2.45 2.88 -2.73
N GLY A 634 2.59 2.89 -1.41
CA GLY A 634 1.64 2.32 -0.45
C GLY A 634 0.28 3.02 -0.47
N TRP A 635 0.24 4.30 -0.82
CA TRP A 635 -1.00 5.06 -0.93
C TRP A 635 -1.94 4.59 -2.07
N SER A 636 -1.45 3.72 -2.96
CA SER A 636 -2.22 3.16 -4.09
C SER A 636 -2.88 1.84 -3.72
N SER A 637 -2.70 1.36 -2.49
CA SER A 637 -3.13 0.03 -2.04
C SER A 637 -4.60 -0.05 -1.59
N GLY A 638 -5.39 1.01 -1.79
CA GLY A 638 -6.81 1.11 -1.40
C GLY A 638 -7.66 -0.14 -1.64
N PRO A 639 -7.63 -0.76 -2.83
CA PRO A 639 -8.42 -1.95 -3.14
C PRO A 639 -8.20 -3.11 -2.15
N THR A 640 -6.98 -3.26 -1.62
CA THR A 640 -6.64 -4.32 -0.66
C THR A 640 -7.54 -4.26 0.57
N SER A 641 -7.72 -3.05 1.10
CA SER A 641 -8.60 -2.82 2.25
C SER A 641 -10.07 -2.78 1.86
N VAL A 642 -10.43 -2.06 0.79
CA VAL A 642 -11.83 -1.86 0.36
C VAL A 642 -12.52 -3.18 0.00
N LEU A 643 -11.86 -4.08 -0.72
CA LEU A 643 -12.43 -5.41 -1.03
C LEU A 643 -12.68 -6.24 0.24
N THR A 644 -11.91 -6.00 1.30
CA THR A 644 -12.07 -6.70 2.58
C THR A 644 -13.11 -6.04 3.49
N SER A 645 -13.10 -4.71 3.60
CA SER A 645 -13.95 -3.98 4.55
C SER A 645 -15.31 -3.60 3.98
N GLU A 646 -15.41 -3.38 2.67
CA GLU A 646 -16.62 -2.87 2.02
C GLU A 646 -17.31 -3.92 1.11
N VAL A 647 -16.56 -4.81 0.44
CA VAL A 647 -17.16 -5.89 -0.37
C VAL A 647 -17.47 -7.11 0.51
N LEU A 648 -16.46 -7.66 1.19
CA LEU A 648 -16.70 -8.70 2.20
C LEU A 648 -17.39 -8.15 3.46
N GLY A 649 -17.25 -6.85 3.71
CA GLY A 649 -18.00 -6.15 4.75
C GLY A 649 -17.40 -6.24 6.15
N ILE A 650 -16.17 -6.72 6.34
CA ILE A 650 -15.60 -6.97 7.66
C ILE A 650 -15.15 -5.65 8.30
N GLN A 651 -15.85 -5.20 9.35
CA GLN A 651 -15.57 -3.93 10.03
C GLN A 651 -15.33 -4.12 11.52
N LEU A 652 -14.12 -3.79 11.98
CA LEU A 652 -13.80 -3.75 13.41
C LEU A 652 -14.37 -2.48 14.05
N LEU A 653 -15.09 -2.61 15.16
CA LEU A 653 -15.71 -1.49 15.89
C LEU A 653 -14.95 -1.14 17.17
N ALA A 654 -14.24 -2.12 17.75
CA ALA A 654 -13.37 -1.97 18.90
C ALA A 654 -11.99 -2.60 18.63
N PRO A 655 -10.97 -2.33 19.49
CA PRO A 655 -9.59 -2.70 19.23
C PRO A 655 -9.42 -4.21 18.97
N ALA A 656 -8.65 -4.54 17.93
CA ALA A 656 -8.39 -5.88 17.42
C ALA A 656 -9.63 -6.73 17.07
N GLY A 657 -10.82 -6.13 16.99
CA GLY A 657 -12.06 -6.84 16.71
C GLY A 657 -12.74 -7.45 17.93
N ALA A 658 -12.52 -6.89 19.13
CA ALA A 658 -13.31 -7.26 20.31
C ALA A 658 -14.83 -7.05 20.07
N GLU A 659 -15.15 -6.00 19.32
CA GLU A 659 -16.47 -5.74 18.74
C GLU A 659 -16.32 -5.54 17.23
N TRP A 660 -17.25 -6.07 16.45
CA TRP A 660 -17.19 -6.05 15.00
C TRP A 660 -18.58 -6.11 14.37
N THR A 661 -18.67 -5.72 13.10
CA THR A 661 -19.86 -5.91 12.27
C THR A 661 -19.45 -6.43 10.90
N VAL A 662 -20.31 -7.22 10.27
CA VAL A 662 -20.16 -7.68 8.89
C VAL A 662 -21.33 -7.12 8.07
N ARG A 663 -20.99 -6.26 7.10
CA ARG A 663 -21.93 -5.59 6.18
C ARG A 663 -21.58 -5.95 4.74
N PRO A 664 -21.86 -7.19 4.30
CA PRO A 664 -21.34 -7.67 3.02
C PRO A 664 -22.12 -7.06 1.86
N HIS A 665 -21.41 -6.78 0.77
CA HIS A 665 -21.99 -6.34 -0.49
C HIS A 665 -21.35 -7.12 -1.64
N LEU A 666 -21.94 -8.25 -2.02
CA LEU A 666 -21.49 -8.97 -3.20
C LEU A 666 -21.90 -8.20 -4.46
N SER A 667 -20.97 -7.39 -4.95
CA SER A 667 -21.14 -6.53 -6.11
C SER A 667 -21.71 -7.27 -7.33
N ARG A 668 -22.44 -6.54 -8.17
CA ARG A 668 -22.91 -7.01 -9.49
C ARG A 668 -21.80 -7.52 -10.41
N TRP A 669 -20.54 -7.16 -10.14
CA TRP A 669 -19.35 -7.61 -10.88
C TRP A 669 -18.83 -8.98 -10.46
N LEU A 670 -19.40 -9.60 -9.40
CA LEU A 670 -18.90 -10.84 -8.82
C LEU A 670 -19.99 -11.91 -8.65
N ALA A 671 -19.63 -13.15 -8.99
CA ALA A 671 -20.45 -14.35 -8.72
C ALA A 671 -20.27 -14.84 -7.28
N PHE A 672 -19.04 -14.71 -6.77
CA PHE A 672 -18.65 -15.09 -5.43
C PHE A 672 -17.45 -14.25 -4.98
N ALA A 673 -17.29 -14.12 -3.67
CA ALA A 673 -16.10 -13.57 -3.03
C ALA A 673 -15.89 -14.26 -1.68
N ARG A 674 -14.65 -14.49 -1.29
CA ARG A 674 -14.25 -14.92 0.05
C ARG A 674 -12.96 -14.23 0.44
N GLY A 675 -12.78 -14.07 1.74
CA GLY A 675 -11.54 -13.53 2.28
C GLY A 675 -11.68 -13.32 3.77
N GLY A 676 -10.57 -12.93 4.36
CA GLY A 676 -10.47 -12.80 5.80
C GLY A 676 -9.08 -12.36 6.21
N PHE A 677 -8.97 -11.94 7.46
CA PHE A 677 -7.72 -11.60 8.09
C PHE A 677 -7.77 -11.97 9.56
N ALA A 678 -6.60 -12.12 10.14
CA ALA A 678 -6.47 -12.43 11.56
C ALA A 678 -5.93 -11.23 12.35
N THR A 679 -6.35 -11.15 13.60
CA THR A 679 -5.86 -10.18 14.59
C THR A 679 -5.31 -10.90 15.81
N THR A 680 -4.90 -10.15 16.83
CA THR A 680 -4.61 -10.70 18.17
C THR A 680 -5.80 -11.46 18.79
N LYS A 681 -7.04 -11.24 18.34
CA LYS A 681 -8.26 -11.93 18.82
C LYS A 681 -8.55 -13.25 18.09
N GLY A 682 -8.11 -13.40 16.84
CA GLY A 682 -8.38 -14.57 16.02
C GLY A 682 -8.70 -14.23 14.57
N VAL A 683 -9.26 -15.20 13.85
CA VAL A 683 -9.63 -15.11 12.44
C VAL A 683 -11.02 -14.52 12.25
N PHE A 684 -11.13 -13.54 11.36
CA PHE A 684 -12.37 -13.09 10.74
C PHE A 684 -12.37 -13.52 9.27
N GLU A 685 -13.41 -14.20 8.82
CA GLU A 685 -13.55 -14.66 7.43
C GLU A 685 -15.00 -14.54 6.97
N VAL A 686 -15.21 -14.09 5.74
CA VAL A 686 -16.53 -14.02 5.11
C VAL A 686 -16.48 -14.74 3.77
N LYS A 687 -17.54 -15.50 3.47
CA LYS A 687 -17.77 -16.15 2.17
C LYS A 687 -19.13 -15.73 1.63
N LEU A 688 -19.14 -15.26 0.39
CA LEU A 688 -20.30 -14.76 -0.34
C LEU A 688 -20.48 -15.56 -1.62
N THR A 689 -21.68 -16.05 -1.90
CA THR A 689 -21.96 -16.84 -3.10
C THR A 689 -23.36 -16.56 -3.64
N ARG A 690 -23.47 -16.24 -4.93
CA ARG A 690 -24.77 -16.17 -5.63
C ARG A 690 -25.34 -17.58 -5.80
N VAL A 691 -26.60 -17.75 -5.40
CA VAL A 691 -27.30 -19.05 -5.46
C VAL A 691 -28.68 -18.94 -6.08
N VAL A 692 -29.17 -20.06 -6.60
CA VAL A 692 -30.55 -20.26 -7.02
C VAL A 692 -31.19 -21.40 -6.24
N ALA A 693 -32.48 -21.25 -5.92
CA ALA A 693 -33.28 -22.33 -5.35
C ALA A 693 -33.62 -23.38 -6.42
N SER A 694 -33.26 -24.64 -6.16
CA SER A 694 -33.53 -25.79 -7.03
C SER A 694 -34.30 -26.86 -6.29
N THR A 695 -35.47 -27.27 -6.80
CA THR A 695 -36.24 -28.41 -6.28
C THR A 695 -35.91 -29.68 -7.06
N SER A 696 -36.02 -30.84 -6.41
CA SER A 696 -35.72 -32.16 -6.99
C SER A 696 -36.72 -32.63 -8.05
N SER A 697 -37.86 -31.96 -8.23
CA SER A 697 -38.87 -32.36 -9.21
C SER A 697 -38.55 -31.83 -10.61
N THR A 698 -38.33 -32.75 -11.56
CA THR A 698 -38.28 -32.54 -13.01
C THR A 698 -39.60 -31.99 -13.56
N ALA A 699 -39.94 -30.74 -13.23
CA ALA A 699 -41.06 -30.02 -13.82
C ALA A 699 -40.53 -29.12 -14.93
N THR A 700 -40.79 -29.53 -16.18
CA THR A 700 -40.49 -28.89 -17.46
C THR A 700 -41.25 -27.58 -17.71
N HIS A 701 -41.28 -26.66 -16.75
CA HIS A 701 -41.82 -25.32 -16.96
C HIS A 701 -40.93 -24.27 -16.31
N GLN A 702 -40.69 -23.18 -17.06
CA GLN A 702 -39.91 -21.99 -16.76
C GLN A 702 -40.40 -21.21 -15.51
N HIS A 703 -40.55 -21.87 -14.36
CA HIS A 703 -40.80 -21.18 -13.10
C HIS A 703 -39.49 -20.56 -12.63
N LYS A 704 -39.50 -19.23 -12.48
CA LYS A 704 -38.41 -18.39 -11.97
C LYS A 704 -37.74 -19.06 -10.77
N ARG A 705 -36.49 -19.49 -10.92
CA ARG A 705 -35.69 -19.96 -9.78
C ARG A 705 -35.37 -18.73 -8.93
N ARG A 706 -35.83 -18.72 -7.68
CA ARG A 706 -35.55 -17.63 -6.75
C ARG A 706 -34.05 -17.49 -6.56
N ARG A 707 -33.52 -16.29 -6.78
CA ARG A 707 -32.10 -15.95 -6.62
C ARG A 707 -31.83 -15.38 -5.23
N GLY A 708 -30.69 -15.73 -4.66
CA GLY A 708 -30.24 -15.22 -3.38
C GLY A 708 -28.73 -15.22 -3.27
N GLN A 709 -28.25 -14.84 -2.09
CA GLN A 709 -26.84 -14.84 -1.72
C GLN A 709 -26.67 -15.58 -0.41
N VAL A 710 -25.83 -16.61 -0.42
CA VAL A 710 -25.37 -17.25 0.82
C VAL A 710 -24.22 -16.44 1.37
N VAL A 711 -24.31 -16.11 2.65
CA VAL A 711 -23.29 -15.42 3.44
C VAL A 711 -22.86 -16.34 4.56
N GLU A 712 -21.58 -16.69 4.62
CA GLU A 712 -20.98 -17.37 5.77
C GLU A 712 -20.02 -16.43 6.47
N ILE A 713 -20.08 -16.37 7.80
CA ILE A 713 -19.21 -15.55 8.63
C ILE A 713 -18.55 -16.45 9.64
N THR A 714 -17.22 -16.44 9.64
CA THR A 714 -16.38 -17.01 10.69
C THR A 714 -15.80 -15.89 11.52
N ALA A 715 -15.91 -15.99 12.85
CA ALA A 715 -15.35 -15.01 13.77
C ALA A 715 -14.79 -15.68 15.04
N PRO A 716 -13.89 -15.01 15.79
CA PRO A 716 -13.28 -15.58 16.98
C PRO A 716 -14.27 -15.70 18.13
N GLU A 717 -14.12 -16.76 18.94
CA GLU A 717 -14.85 -16.89 20.20
C GLU A 717 -14.58 -15.68 21.12
N PHE A 718 -15.54 -15.37 22.01
CA PHE A 718 -15.44 -14.26 22.99
C PHE A 718 -15.28 -12.87 22.36
N THR A 719 -15.77 -12.69 21.14
CA THR A 719 -15.96 -11.39 20.50
C THR A 719 -17.45 -11.11 20.33
N ASN A 720 -17.82 -9.83 20.21
CA ASN A 720 -19.21 -9.42 20.01
C ASN A 720 -19.43 -8.92 18.58
N GLY A 721 -20.29 -9.62 17.83
CA GLY A 721 -20.46 -9.40 16.40
C GLY A 721 -21.90 -9.21 15.97
N THR A 722 -22.10 -8.40 14.93
CA THR A 722 -23.38 -8.31 14.21
C THR A 722 -23.20 -8.57 12.72
N PHE A 723 -24.20 -9.17 12.11
CA PHE A 723 -24.39 -9.25 10.67
C PHE A 723 -25.51 -8.27 10.28
N GLU A 724 -25.22 -7.34 9.38
CA GLU A 724 -26.20 -6.37 8.89
C GLU A 724 -26.45 -6.57 7.39
N TRP A 725 -27.74 -6.55 7.02
CA TRP A 725 -28.19 -6.67 5.64
C TRP A 725 -29.36 -5.71 5.41
N GLY A 726 -29.12 -4.61 4.70
CA GLY A 726 -30.11 -3.55 4.54
C GLY A 726 -30.63 -3.04 5.91
N PRO A 727 -31.94 -3.13 6.21
CA PRO A 727 -32.48 -2.73 7.50
C PRO A 727 -32.35 -3.80 8.61
N PHE A 728 -31.92 -5.02 8.27
CA PHE A 728 -31.82 -6.13 9.20
C PHE A 728 -30.48 -6.14 9.94
N SER A 729 -30.49 -6.46 11.23
CA SER A 729 -29.31 -6.62 12.06
C SER A 729 -29.48 -7.86 12.94
N HIS A 730 -28.53 -8.78 12.86
CA HIS A 730 -28.54 -10.06 13.57
C HIS A 730 -27.28 -10.17 14.43
N LYS A 731 -27.44 -10.53 15.69
CA LYS A 731 -26.29 -10.88 16.53
C LYS A 731 -25.66 -12.19 16.02
N VAL A 732 -24.33 -12.23 15.97
CA VAL A 732 -23.57 -13.43 15.64
C VAL A 732 -23.03 -14.02 16.95
N ASP A 733 -23.57 -15.17 17.36
CA ASP A 733 -23.10 -15.86 18.56
C ASP A 733 -21.86 -16.71 18.21
N ALA A 734 -20.68 -16.21 18.56
CA ALA A 734 -19.41 -16.95 18.44
C ALA A 734 -19.10 -17.82 19.69
N GLU A 735 -20.07 -17.97 20.62
CA GLU A 735 -19.91 -18.76 21.85
C GLU A 735 -20.32 -20.23 21.65
N GLY A 736 -19.61 -21.16 22.31
CA GLY A 736 -19.98 -22.58 22.33
C GLY A 736 -19.36 -23.45 21.23
N GLY A 737 -18.19 -23.07 20.69
CA GLY A 737 -17.44 -23.87 19.71
C GLY A 737 -17.96 -23.82 18.27
N ARG A 738 -19.03 -23.04 17.99
CA ARG A 738 -19.48 -22.72 16.63
C ARG A 738 -18.90 -21.36 16.24
N THR A 739 -17.80 -21.36 15.49
CA THR A 739 -17.15 -20.13 15.01
C THR A 739 -17.74 -19.63 13.70
N THR A 740 -18.49 -20.46 12.97
CA THR A 740 -19.05 -20.16 11.65
C THR A 740 -20.57 -20.22 11.67
N THR A 741 -21.19 -19.18 11.12
CA THR A 741 -22.64 -19.01 10.98
C THR A 741 -22.97 -18.65 9.55
N ALA A 742 -24.12 -19.10 9.04
CA ALA A 742 -24.54 -18.85 7.66
C ALA A 742 -25.93 -18.23 7.58
N TRP A 743 -26.16 -17.45 6.52
CA TRP A 743 -27.43 -16.82 6.19
C TRP A 743 -27.70 -16.95 4.69
N ILE A 744 -28.97 -16.91 4.33
CA ILE A 744 -29.43 -16.72 2.95
C ILE A 744 -30.17 -15.40 2.88
N ALA A 745 -29.65 -14.50 2.05
CA ALA A 745 -30.27 -13.23 1.72
C ALA A 745 -30.95 -13.33 0.35
N TRP A 746 -32.23 -13.02 0.29
CA TRP A 746 -33.01 -13.02 -0.94
C TRP A 746 -33.08 -11.59 -1.49
N GLY A 747 -32.76 -11.42 -2.78
CA GLY A 747 -32.65 -10.09 -3.41
C GLY A 747 -33.96 -9.54 -3.98
N ASP A 748 -33.95 -8.24 -4.29
CA ASP A 748 -35.06 -7.45 -4.87
C ASP A 748 -35.29 -7.66 -6.38
N GLU A 749 -34.61 -8.63 -7.05
CA GLU A 749 -34.68 -8.81 -8.52
C GLU A 749 -36.09 -9.11 -9.07
N ASP A 750 -37.07 -9.44 -8.21
CA ASP A 750 -38.39 -9.95 -8.59
C ASP A 750 -39.59 -9.22 -7.93
N ASP A 751 -39.46 -7.97 -7.49
CA ASP A 751 -40.50 -7.21 -6.72
C ASP A 751 -40.85 -7.81 -5.34
N ASP A 752 -40.15 -8.86 -4.90
CA ASP A 752 -40.26 -9.41 -3.55
C ASP A 752 -39.45 -8.58 -2.55
N ALA A 753 -40.02 -8.33 -1.36
CA ALA A 753 -39.30 -7.62 -0.30
C ALA A 753 -38.01 -8.37 0.09
N ALA A 754 -36.87 -7.68 0.03
CA ALA A 754 -35.61 -8.15 0.58
C ALA A 754 -35.81 -8.81 1.96
N SER A 755 -35.33 -10.04 2.10
CA SER A 755 -35.43 -10.82 3.34
C SER A 755 -34.14 -11.58 3.58
N VAL A 756 -33.81 -11.78 4.86
CA VAL A 756 -32.64 -12.53 5.27
C VAL A 756 -33.03 -13.50 6.37
N GLU A 757 -32.53 -14.72 6.29
CA GLU A 757 -32.80 -15.76 7.27
C GLU A 757 -31.53 -16.56 7.57
N GLN A 758 -31.40 -17.04 8.80
CA GLN A 758 -30.29 -17.88 9.20
C GLN A 758 -30.41 -19.25 8.53
N LEU A 759 -29.32 -19.69 7.89
CA LEU A 759 -29.22 -20.96 7.20
C LEU A 759 -28.63 -22.00 8.15
N ASP A 760 -29.40 -23.04 8.46
CA ASP A 760 -28.91 -24.15 9.29
C ASP A 760 -28.05 -25.11 8.46
N ILE A 761 -26.75 -24.86 8.47
CA ILE A 761 -25.76 -25.71 7.78
C ILE A 761 -25.69 -27.14 8.34
N ALA A 762 -26.25 -27.41 9.52
CA ALA A 762 -26.31 -28.76 10.08
C ALA A 762 -27.37 -29.65 9.41
N LEU A 763 -28.34 -29.07 8.69
CA LEU A 763 -29.29 -29.83 7.86
C LEU A 763 -28.60 -30.60 6.73
N GLY A 764 -27.41 -30.16 6.34
CA GLY A 764 -26.54 -30.84 5.40
C GLY A 764 -25.99 -29.88 4.34
N ARG A 765 -24.67 -29.93 4.16
CA ARG A 765 -23.93 -29.33 3.05
C ARG A 765 -23.43 -30.44 2.14
N VAL A 766 -23.54 -30.24 0.83
CA VAL A 766 -22.73 -31.01 -0.13
C VAL A 766 -21.50 -30.18 -0.44
N GLU A 767 -20.36 -30.66 0.03
CA GLU A 767 -19.07 -30.03 -0.19
C GLU A 767 -18.73 -29.95 -1.69
N ALA A 768 -18.00 -28.91 -2.05
CA ALA A 768 -17.42 -28.79 -3.38
C ALA A 768 -16.37 -29.89 -3.63
N PRO A 769 -16.06 -30.21 -4.90
CA PRO A 769 -15.02 -31.20 -5.23
C PRO A 769 -13.62 -30.84 -4.70
N ASN A 770 -13.32 -29.54 -4.58
CA ASN A 770 -12.04 -29.01 -4.09
C ASN A 770 -12.18 -27.54 -3.63
N GLU A 771 -11.11 -26.98 -3.05
CA GLU A 771 -11.08 -25.59 -2.56
C GLU A 771 -11.14 -24.52 -3.67
N GLU A 772 -10.77 -24.82 -4.93
CA GLU A 772 -10.94 -23.86 -6.03
C GLU A 772 -12.41 -23.69 -6.40
N GLU A 773 -13.16 -24.79 -6.33
CA GLU A 773 -14.59 -24.85 -6.61
C GLU A 773 -15.45 -24.67 -5.36
N TRP A 774 -14.91 -24.16 -4.24
CA TRP A 774 -15.63 -24.01 -2.96
C TRP A 774 -17.01 -23.34 -3.13
N HIS A 775 -17.14 -22.39 -4.06
CA HIS A 775 -18.37 -21.65 -4.36
C HIS A 775 -19.48 -22.53 -4.99
N ARG A 776 -19.15 -23.72 -5.47
CA ARG A 776 -20.10 -24.73 -6.02
C ARG A 776 -20.73 -25.61 -4.94
N GLN A 777 -20.34 -25.45 -3.68
CA GLN A 777 -21.01 -26.12 -2.56
C GLN A 777 -22.52 -25.84 -2.60
N SER A 778 -23.31 -26.85 -2.24
CA SER A 778 -24.76 -26.71 -2.16
C SER A 778 -25.27 -26.93 -0.75
N PHE A 779 -26.34 -26.23 -0.41
CA PHE A 779 -26.93 -26.25 0.91
C PHE A 779 -28.32 -26.86 0.84
N ILE A 780 -28.62 -27.80 1.74
CA ILE A 780 -29.99 -28.26 1.93
C ILE A 780 -30.77 -27.10 2.54
N TYR A 781 -31.84 -26.71 1.85
CA TYR A 781 -32.82 -25.74 2.31
C TYR A 781 -34.15 -26.46 2.62
N ARG A 782 -35.18 -25.73 3.03
CA ARG A 782 -36.49 -26.29 3.42
C ARG A 782 -37.17 -27.05 2.26
N ASP A 783 -38.05 -28.00 2.59
CA ASP A 783 -38.99 -28.66 1.67
C ASP A 783 -38.35 -29.20 0.37
N ASP A 784 -37.34 -30.07 0.49
CA ASP A 784 -36.59 -30.70 -0.63
C ASP A 784 -35.91 -29.70 -1.60
N THR A 785 -35.77 -28.44 -1.19
CA THR A 785 -35.08 -27.41 -1.97
C THR A 785 -33.59 -27.42 -1.65
N ARG A 786 -32.76 -27.22 -2.67
CA ARG A 786 -31.32 -26.98 -2.51
C ARG A 786 -30.96 -25.59 -3.01
N LEU A 787 -30.07 -24.92 -2.30
CA LEU A 787 -29.39 -23.73 -2.80
C LEU A 787 -28.16 -24.20 -3.57
N ILE A 788 -28.13 -23.92 -4.86
CA ILE A 788 -27.02 -24.26 -5.75
C ILE A 788 -26.44 -22.98 -6.35
N PHE A 789 -25.16 -23.00 -6.73
CA PHE A 789 -24.51 -21.86 -7.37
C PHE A 789 -25.25 -21.37 -8.63
N ASP A 790 -25.34 -20.06 -8.83
CA ASP A 790 -25.96 -19.47 -10.02
C ASP A 790 -24.99 -19.47 -11.22
N ASP A 791 -24.90 -20.62 -11.90
CA ASP A 791 -24.08 -20.77 -13.13
C ASP A 791 -24.57 -19.90 -14.30
N ALA A 792 -25.76 -19.28 -14.21
CA ALA A 792 -26.29 -18.40 -15.26
C ALA A 792 -25.86 -16.94 -15.10
N TRP A 793 -25.22 -16.57 -13.98
CA TRP A 793 -24.73 -15.22 -13.75
C TRP A 793 -23.50 -14.93 -14.63
N ALA A 794 -23.43 -13.69 -15.13
CA ALA A 794 -22.25 -13.13 -15.80
C ALA A 794 -22.06 -11.69 -15.36
N PRO A 795 -20.81 -11.18 -15.28
CA PRO A 795 -20.58 -9.78 -14.96
C PRO A 795 -21.17 -8.88 -16.06
N PRO A 796 -21.71 -7.70 -15.73
CA PRO A 796 -22.14 -6.74 -16.74
C PRO A 796 -20.95 -6.26 -17.58
N PRO A 797 -21.18 -5.77 -18.80
CA PRO A 797 -20.12 -5.13 -19.59
C PRO A 797 -19.69 -3.81 -18.93
N MET A 798 -18.38 -3.53 -18.92
CA MET A 798 -17.87 -2.21 -18.55
C MET A 798 -18.26 -1.17 -19.60
N ALA A 799 -18.63 0.03 -19.15
CA ALA A 799 -18.89 1.14 -20.06
C ALA A 799 -17.62 1.58 -20.80
N GLU A 800 -17.74 1.78 -22.12
CA GLU A 800 -16.66 2.40 -22.91
C GLU A 800 -16.53 3.87 -22.53
N ARG A 801 -15.29 4.33 -22.37
CA ARG A 801 -14.93 5.70 -21.98
C ARG A 801 -13.81 6.21 -22.88
N ALA A 802 -13.83 7.51 -23.17
CA ALA A 802 -12.73 8.16 -23.86
C ALA A 802 -11.51 8.29 -22.93
N ALA A 803 -10.30 8.26 -23.49
CA ALA A 803 -9.10 8.62 -22.74
C ALA A 803 -9.18 10.10 -22.33
N GLY A 804 -8.54 10.46 -21.22
CA GLY A 804 -8.40 11.87 -20.85
C GLY A 804 -7.52 12.62 -21.86
N GLU A 805 -7.82 13.90 -22.05
CA GLU A 805 -7.00 14.80 -22.86
C GLU A 805 -5.99 15.52 -21.97
N VAL A 806 -4.72 15.53 -22.36
CA VAL A 806 -3.65 16.19 -21.63
C VAL A 806 -3.59 17.66 -21.99
N ASP A 807 -3.68 18.53 -20.99
CA ASP A 807 -3.35 19.95 -21.09
C ASP A 807 -1.86 20.14 -20.84
N TRP A 808 -1.08 20.23 -21.91
CA TRP A 808 0.39 20.34 -21.84
C TRP A 808 0.88 21.64 -21.16
N ASP A 809 0.14 22.74 -21.32
CA ASP A 809 0.49 24.01 -20.68
C ASP A 809 0.29 23.90 -19.15
N ALA A 810 -0.80 23.26 -18.73
CA ALA A 810 -1.06 22.99 -17.32
C ALA A 810 -0.09 21.97 -16.73
N LEU A 811 0.37 20.97 -17.49
CA LEU A 811 1.37 20.00 -17.05
C LEU A 811 2.67 20.71 -16.67
N GLU A 812 3.22 21.51 -17.58
CA GLU A 812 4.49 22.23 -17.35
C GLU A 812 4.40 23.24 -16.20
N ALA A 813 3.25 23.91 -16.06
CA ALA A 813 3.03 24.89 -15.00
C ALA A 813 2.94 24.29 -13.59
N ASN A 814 2.62 23.00 -13.47
CA ASN A 814 2.36 22.33 -12.19
C ASN A 814 3.49 21.40 -11.71
N TYR A 815 4.63 21.34 -12.40
CA TYR A 815 5.77 20.57 -11.92
C TYR A 815 6.20 21.03 -10.51
N VAL A 816 6.35 20.04 -9.62
CA VAL A 816 6.76 20.27 -8.24
C VAL A 816 8.15 20.90 -8.22
N LYS A 817 8.30 21.94 -7.41
CA LYS A 817 9.60 22.55 -7.15
C LYS A 817 10.43 21.64 -6.24
N PRO A 818 11.77 21.69 -6.31
CA PRO A 818 12.63 20.95 -5.39
C PRO A 818 12.22 21.16 -3.92
N LEU A 819 12.27 20.12 -3.09
CA LEU A 819 11.90 20.16 -1.66
C LEU A 819 12.61 21.29 -0.91
N ALA A 820 13.88 21.55 -1.25
CA ALA A 820 14.65 22.65 -0.67
C ALA A 820 14.15 24.07 -1.03
N GLU A 821 13.26 24.20 -2.02
CA GLU A 821 12.61 25.46 -2.42
C GLU A 821 11.15 25.56 -1.93
N MET A 822 10.56 24.44 -1.50
CA MET A 822 9.19 24.40 -0.95
C MET A 822 9.13 24.87 0.51
N PHE A 823 10.22 24.69 1.26
CA PHE A 823 10.37 24.99 2.68
C PHE A 823 11.72 25.68 2.94
#